data_AF-A0AB73ZDM0-F1
#
_entry.id   AF-A0AB73ZDM0-F1
#
_cell.length_a   1.000
_cell.length_b   1.000
_cell.length_c   1.000
_cell.angle_alpha   90.00
_cell.angle_beta   90.00
_cell.angle_gamma   90.00
#
_symmetry.space_group_name_H-M   'P 1'
#
loop_
_entity.id
_entity.type
_entity.pdbx_description
1 polymer ?
#
loop_
_entity_poly.entity_id
_entity_poly.type
_entity_poly.pdbx_seq_one_letter_code
_entity_poly.pdbx_strand_id
1 'polypeptide(L)'
;MKKRILYTVLLAAGLAFSSCSDQFLQDMNPYDSYSPEKTFGIESNLDLYIQNVYYNYFYKSGMTPPQSYGLSGNWNDYSTYTEEKWGIEKKFDASRSLKKATDCETYFGSNLATNIKNDPYSRIRSCNEILEGVDKYGQDLSEAAIKKAKGQAYFFRAMQLFDLVRVYGAVPVVNKVLMAADREGAKDYNRESVETCVNQILSDLKEAANLLPTRKEWGSDQYGRLTKEAALAYRSRVALVFASPIFNADWNNTGSKRWKDALDITLEAQAFLSSEGYGLYGNSAKDWNEMFYKFDNQECKEVIMVKLLASSTSKNDEHSGWQKTIRLKTMGGSGSGYHVPMGMLDIFPMADGSKAVNDDGEAINGYDRSLFFKNRDPRFYYTFTFSGAKWGYDQDADAVVWNYRWSETKEDGSQLHYYTENEGSSPAIVRKMSDPAENSANTYQWDGTDVYEYRYAELLLNLAECYAATGDISNSVKTIGEIRARVGIPASNNYGLGTITDKNEAIKACLRERQVELAYEGKRYWDLWRWMLYNDDASDNNTTCTILGIEPLNGTARVGKYLQVKDYDGKADPLVSVIADFEPVDVDNAADLQAEMNRLGEFWSQHFVLQDRETPVDNVNGQEAVISWQENYYLSGLPSNVLNMNPWLEQSKGWLDYYESEGTLDARK
;
A
#
# COMPACT_ATOMS: atom_id res chain seq x y z
N MET A 1 -70.06 -46.14 -32.87
CA MET A 1 -69.08 -45.02 -32.94
C MET A 1 -69.40 -43.83 -32.03
N LYS A 2 -70.66 -43.33 -31.96
CA LYS A 2 -71.00 -42.10 -31.20
C LYS A 2 -70.67 -42.09 -29.69
N LYS A 3 -70.77 -43.23 -28.98
CA LYS A 3 -70.42 -43.29 -27.54
C LYS A 3 -68.90 -43.25 -27.28
N ARG A 4 -68.06 -43.76 -28.19
CA ARG A 4 -66.60 -43.75 -28.02
C ARG A 4 -66.01 -42.36 -28.21
N ILE A 5 -66.54 -41.58 -29.15
CA ILE A 5 -66.12 -40.18 -29.37
C ILE A 5 -66.46 -39.31 -28.16
N LEU A 6 -67.63 -39.53 -27.53
CA LEU A 6 -68.02 -38.77 -26.33
C LEU A 6 -67.09 -39.02 -25.14
N TYR A 7 -66.67 -40.28 -24.91
CA TYR A 7 -65.72 -40.61 -23.85
C TYR A 7 -64.31 -40.08 -24.14
N THR A 8 -63.87 -40.05 -25.41
CA THR A 8 -62.57 -39.48 -25.79
C THR A 8 -62.55 -37.96 -25.64
N VAL A 9 -63.66 -37.27 -25.95
CA VAL A 9 -63.78 -35.81 -25.76
C VAL A 9 -63.88 -35.44 -24.27
N LEU A 10 -64.59 -36.23 -23.46
CA LEU A 10 -64.64 -36.03 -22.00
C LEU A 10 -63.29 -36.30 -21.32
N LEU A 11 -62.52 -37.29 -21.78
CA LEU A 11 -61.17 -37.56 -21.27
C LEU A 11 -60.17 -36.47 -21.68
N ALA A 12 -60.29 -35.95 -22.92
CA ALA A 12 -59.46 -34.84 -23.40
C ALA A 12 -59.79 -33.50 -22.73
N ALA A 13 -61.07 -33.25 -22.39
CA ALA A 13 -61.48 -32.07 -21.64
C ALA A 13 -61.09 -32.13 -20.16
N GLY A 14 -61.02 -33.33 -19.55
CA GLY A 14 -60.55 -33.54 -18.18
C GLY A 14 -59.04 -33.33 -18.00
N LEU A 15 -58.25 -33.53 -19.05
CA LEU A 15 -56.80 -33.30 -19.03
C LEU A 15 -56.39 -31.85 -19.33
N ALA A 16 -57.33 -30.99 -19.75
CA ALA A 16 -57.07 -29.58 -20.06
C ALA A 16 -57.13 -28.65 -18.83
N PHE A 17 -57.49 -29.16 -17.65
CA PHE A 17 -57.62 -28.36 -16.42
C PHE A 17 -56.58 -28.68 -15.32
N SER A 18 -55.57 -29.50 -15.60
CA SER A 18 -54.38 -29.54 -14.74
C SER A 18 -53.44 -28.40 -15.13
N SER A 19 -53.83 -27.16 -14.83
CA SER A 19 -52.82 -26.10 -14.70
C SER A 19 -51.84 -26.58 -13.63
N CYS A 20 -50.54 -26.41 -13.87
CA CYS A 20 -49.57 -26.56 -12.80
C CYS A 20 -50.05 -25.65 -11.68
N SER A 21 -50.40 -26.21 -10.51
CA SER A 21 -50.76 -25.40 -9.37
C SER A 21 -49.58 -24.49 -9.05
N ASP A 22 -49.81 -23.22 -8.75
CA ASP A 22 -48.75 -22.30 -8.30
C ASP A 22 -47.98 -22.90 -7.11
N GLN A 23 -48.64 -23.75 -6.30
CA GLN A 23 -48.04 -24.55 -5.24
C GLN A 23 -46.95 -25.52 -5.76
N PHE A 24 -47.13 -26.16 -6.92
CA PHE A 24 -46.12 -27.06 -7.50
C PHE A 24 -44.89 -26.30 -8.00
N LEU A 25 -45.07 -25.05 -8.49
CA LEU A 25 -43.96 -24.16 -8.84
C LEU A 25 -43.25 -23.61 -7.58
N GLN A 26 -43.98 -23.40 -6.48
CA GLN A 26 -43.38 -23.10 -5.17
C GLN A 26 -42.64 -24.32 -4.59
N ASP A 27 -43.19 -25.53 -4.73
CA ASP A 27 -42.61 -26.78 -4.22
C ASP A 27 -41.40 -27.25 -5.06
N MET A 28 -41.32 -26.85 -6.34
CA MET A 28 -40.15 -27.04 -7.20
C MET A 28 -39.08 -25.96 -7.04
N ASN A 29 -39.30 -24.96 -6.18
CA ASN A 29 -38.30 -23.94 -5.93
C ASN A 29 -37.11 -24.61 -5.22
N PRO A 30 -35.90 -24.62 -5.80
CA PRO A 30 -34.75 -25.29 -5.19
C PRO A 30 -34.39 -24.60 -3.88
N TYR A 31 -34.87 -25.14 -2.76
CA TYR A 31 -34.63 -24.63 -1.42
C TYR A 31 -33.14 -24.69 -1.05
N ASP A 32 -32.39 -25.59 -1.68
CA ASP A 32 -30.94 -25.79 -1.53
C ASP A 32 -30.09 -24.94 -2.50
N SER A 33 -30.71 -24.04 -3.28
CA SER A 33 -29.97 -23.09 -4.13
C SER A 33 -30.31 -21.64 -3.77
N TYR A 34 -29.28 -20.80 -3.73
CA TYR A 34 -29.43 -19.36 -3.53
C TYR A 34 -29.96 -18.73 -4.83
N SER A 35 -31.28 -18.55 -4.93
CA SER A 35 -31.87 -17.71 -5.98
C SER A 35 -31.49 -16.24 -5.73
N PRO A 36 -31.37 -15.39 -6.77
CA PRO A 36 -31.08 -13.97 -6.58
C PRO A 36 -32.05 -13.27 -5.61
N GLU A 37 -33.32 -13.65 -5.63
CA GLU A 37 -34.34 -13.16 -4.69
C GLU A 37 -34.01 -13.52 -3.24
N LYS A 38 -33.62 -14.78 -2.96
CA LYS A 38 -33.22 -15.19 -1.60
C LYS A 38 -31.89 -14.57 -1.18
N THR A 39 -30.97 -14.34 -2.12
CA THR A 39 -29.67 -13.72 -1.83
C THR A 39 -29.81 -12.24 -1.50
N PHE A 40 -30.56 -11.48 -2.30
CA PHE A 40 -30.62 -10.02 -2.22
C PHE A 40 -31.87 -9.48 -1.53
N GLY A 41 -32.90 -10.31 -1.28
CA GLY A 41 -34.13 -9.93 -0.58
C GLY A 41 -34.18 -10.31 0.90
N ILE A 42 -33.17 -11.04 1.41
CA ILE A 42 -33.08 -11.43 2.83
C ILE A 42 -31.81 -10.82 3.43
N GLU A 43 -31.96 -10.03 4.50
CA GLU A 43 -30.87 -9.23 5.10
C GLU A 43 -29.65 -10.08 5.49
N SER A 44 -29.86 -11.24 6.13
CA SER A 44 -28.77 -12.13 6.54
C SER A 44 -28.00 -12.71 5.34
N ASN A 45 -28.69 -13.04 4.25
CA ASN A 45 -28.07 -13.61 3.06
C ASN A 45 -27.31 -12.53 2.28
N LEU A 46 -27.87 -11.32 2.23
CA LEU A 46 -27.22 -10.17 1.62
C LEU A 46 -25.92 -9.82 2.37
N ASP A 47 -25.94 -9.79 3.70
CA ASP A 47 -24.73 -9.55 4.48
C ASP A 47 -23.68 -10.65 4.28
N LEU A 48 -24.09 -11.93 4.24
CA LEU A 48 -23.17 -13.04 3.91
C LEU A 48 -22.54 -12.89 2.52
N TYR A 49 -23.32 -12.47 1.53
CA TYR A 49 -22.79 -12.20 0.18
C TYR A 49 -21.76 -11.05 0.22
N ILE A 50 -22.04 -9.98 0.95
CA ILE A 50 -21.10 -8.85 1.15
C ILE A 50 -19.83 -9.31 1.87
N GLN A 51 -19.93 -10.12 2.93
CA GLN A 51 -18.77 -10.68 3.61
C GLN A 51 -17.88 -11.50 2.65
N ASN A 52 -18.47 -12.24 1.72
CA ASN A 52 -17.71 -12.93 0.67
C ASN A 52 -17.03 -11.95 -0.30
N VAL A 53 -17.61 -10.77 -0.54
CA VAL A 53 -16.92 -9.68 -1.27
C VAL A 53 -15.69 -9.22 -0.48
N TYR A 54 -15.81 -8.92 0.83
CA TYR A 54 -14.64 -8.61 1.67
C TYR A 54 -13.57 -9.71 1.58
N TYR A 55 -13.96 -10.97 1.74
CA TYR A 55 -13.06 -12.12 1.63
C TYR A 55 -12.32 -12.16 0.29
N ASN A 56 -13.03 -11.90 -0.81
CA ASN A 56 -12.43 -11.87 -2.14
C ASN A 56 -11.44 -10.72 -2.31
N TYR A 57 -11.74 -9.52 -1.80
CA TYR A 57 -10.85 -8.37 -1.89
C TYR A 57 -9.63 -8.50 -0.98
N PHE A 58 -9.84 -8.78 0.29
CA PHE A 58 -8.80 -8.62 1.32
C PHE A 58 -7.97 -9.89 1.54
N TYR A 59 -8.62 -11.06 1.58
CA TYR A 59 -7.96 -12.34 1.84
C TYR A 59 -7.49 -13.02 0.55
N LYS A 60 -8.41 -13.39 -0.35
CA LYS A 60 -8.06 -14.20 -1.54
C LYS A 60 -7.17 -13.49 -2.54
N SER A 61 -7.25 -12.17 -2.58
CA SER A 61 -6.44 -11.37 -3.48
C SER A 61 -5.18 -10.84 -2.82
N GLY A 62 -5.02 -11.06 -1.51
CA GLY A 62 -3.95 -10.44 -0.73
C GLY A 62 -4.03 -8.91 -0.75
N MET A 63 -5.26 -8.36 -0.75
CA MET A 63 -5.59 -6.96 -1.06
C MET A 63 -5.31 -6.52 -2.52
N THR A 64 -5.99 -5.46 -2.94
CA THR A 64 -5.75 -4.78 -4.23
C THR A 64 -4.69 -3.66 -4.05
N PRO A 65 -4.12 -3.02 -5.09
CA PRO A 65 -2.71 -3.15 -5.50
C PRO A 65 -1.64 -2.31 -4.80
N PRO A 66 -1.83 -1.49 -3.74
CA PRO A 66 -0.65 -1.16 -2.95
C PRO A 66 -0.20 -2.29 -2.06
N GLN A 67 -1.10 -3.12 -1.57
CA GLN A 67 -0.95 -3.63 -0.21
C GLN A 67 -0.18 -4.93 0.00
N SER A 68 0.37 -5.56 -1.02
CA SER A 68 1.30 -6.67 -0.80
C SER A 68 2.71 -6.19 -0.47
N TYR A 69 2.86 -5.25 0.46
CA TYR A 69 4.07 -5.21 1.27
C TYR A 69 4.09 -6.50 2.10
N GLY A 70 5.28 -6.98 2.50
CA GLY A 70 5.44 -8.21 3.28
C GLY A 70 4.69 -8.28 4.62
N LEU A 71 3.82 -7.31 4.91
CA LEU A 71 3.00 -7.21 6.12
C LEU A 71 2.00 -8.35 6.27
N SER A 72 1.40 -8.93 5.22
CA SER A 72 0.46 -10.07 5.36
C SER A 72 0.75 -11.27 4.43
N GLY A 73 1.89 -11.27 3.74
CA GLY A 73 2.34 -12.42 2.95
C GLY A 73 1.78 -12.51 1.51
N ASN A 74 2.41 -11.76 0.60
CA ASN A 74 2.54 -11.92 -0.87
C ASN A 74 1.31 -12.01 -1.79
N TRP A 75 1.33 -11.16 -2.84
CA TRP A 75 1.13 -11.51 -4.26
C TRP A 75 1.91 -10.58 -5.23
N ASN A 76 2.24 -9.33 -4.86
CA ASN A 76 3.20 -8.44 -5.57
C ASN A 76 3.79 -7.35 -4.65
N ASP A 77 5.07 -7.42 -4.31
CA ASP A 77 5.72 -6.42 -3.45
C ASP A 77 6.23 -5.21 -4.24
N TYR A 78 5.44 -4.14 -4.30
CA TYR A 78 5.82 -2.92 -5.02
C TYR A 78 6.95 -2.14 -4.34
N SER A 79 7.32 -2.44 -3.08
CA SER A 79 8.50 -1.81 -2.45
C SER A 79 9.80 -2.14 -3.19
N THR A 80 9.85 -3.25 -3.95
CA THR A 80 11.03 -3.63 -4.74
C THR A 80 11.33 -2.61 -5.85
N TYR A 81 10.33 -1.83 -6.26
CA TYR A 81 10.46 -0.74 -7.22
C TYR A 81 10.60 0.61 -6.53
N THR A 82 11.25 0.67 -5.37
CA THR A 82 11.49 1.91 -4.61
C THR A 82 12.90 1.93 -4.04
N GLU A 83 13.30 3.08 -3.49
CA GLU A 83 14.56 3.18 -2.75
C GLU A 83 14.51 2.54 -1.34
N GLU A 84 13.38 1.98 -0.90
CA GLU A 84 13.20 1.44 0.46
C GLU A 84 13.75 0.02 0.64
N LYS A 85 13.91 -0.76 -0.44
CA LYS A 85 14.27 -2.18 -0.42
C LYS A 85 15.41 -2.47 -1.38
N TRP A 86 16.35 -3.36 -1.05
CA TRP A 86 17.44 -3.79 -1.94
C TRP A 86 16.95 -4.64 -3.13
N GLY A 87 17.76 -4.70 -4.19
CA GLY A 87 17.63 -5.69 -5.26
C GLY A 87 17.03 -5.13 -6.54
N ILE A 88 17.46 -5.66 -7.69
CA ILE A 88 17.03 -5.22 -9.02
C ILE A 88 16.00 -6.20 -9.58
N GLU A 89 14.74 -5.77 -9.59
CA GLU A 89 13.62 -6.52 -10.15
C GLU A 89 13.46 -6.29 -11.67
N LYS A 90 12.58 -7.09 -12.31
CA LYS A 90 12.41 -7.10 -13.77
C LYS A 90 12.22 -5.73 -14.44
N LYS A 91 11.56 -4.77 -13.77
CA LYS A 91 11.32 -3.41 -14.30
C LYS A 91 12.41 -2.40 -13.97
N PHE A 92 13.37 -2.76 -13.11
CA PHE A 92 14.58 -1.98 -12.79
C PHE A 92 15.82 -2.49 -13.52
N ASP A 93 15.78 -3.74 -14.02
CA ASP A 93 16.88 -4.39 -14.72
C ASP A 93 17.06 -3.84 -16.14
N ALA A 94 18.09 -3.01 -16.35
CA ALA A 94 18.42 -2.43 -17.65
C ALA A 94 18.74 -3.46 -18.74
N SER A 95 19.07 -4.71 -18.37
CA SER A 95 19.31 -5.79 -19.34
C SER A 95 18.01 -6.38 -19.91
N ARG A 96 16.86 -6.03 -19.34
CA ARG A 96 15.54 -6.49 -19.77
C ARG A 96 14.82 -5.42 -20.58
N SER A 97 14.10 -5.87 -21.60
CA SER A 97 13.18 -5.04 -22.37
C SER A 97 11.81 -5.69 -22.32
N LEU A 98 10.95 -5.17 -21.43
CA LEU A 98 9.57 -5.62 -21.28
C LEU A 98 8.67 -4.81 -22.22
N LYS A 99 8.18 -5.43 -23.29
CA LYS A 99 7.32 -4.76 -24.27
C LYS A 99 6.21 -5.64 -24.81
N LYS A 100 6.28 -6.96 -24.63
CA LYS A 100 5.32 -7.88 -25.21
C LYS A 100 4.07 -7.98 -24.35
N ALA A 101 2.95 -8.35 -24.94
CA ALA A 101 1.73 -8.69 -24.21
C ALA A 101 1.93 -9.82 -23.16
N THR A 102 2.98 -10.64 -23.28
CA THR A 102 3.37 -11.65 -22.28
C THR A 102 4.10 -11.06 -21.07
N ASP A 103 4.63 -9.85 -21.18
CA ASP A 103 5.36 -9.14 -20.12
C ASP A 103 4.43 -8.24 -19.28
N CYS A 104 3.24 -7.94 -19.82
CA CYS A 104 2.20 -7.13 -19.20
C CYS A 104 1.71 -7.71 -17.87
N GLU A 105 1.21 -6.84 -17.00
CA GLU A 105 0.54 -7.24 -15.77
C GLU A 105 -0.72 -8.07 -16.06
N THR A 106 -0.96 -9.10 -15.25
CA THR A 106 -2.07 -10.05 -15.41
C THR A 106 -3.31 -9.69 -14.57
N TYR A 107 -3.28 -8.55 -13.87
CA TYR A 107 -4.33 -8.01 -13.00
C TYR A 107 -5.56 -7.46 -13.75
N PHE A 108 -5.96 -8.02 -14.89
CA PHE A 108 -7.13 -7.54 -15.63
C PHE A 108 -8.30 -8.51 -15.50
N GLY A 109 -8.10 -9.75 -15.94
CA GLY A 109 -9.12 -10.79 -15.95
C GLY A 109 -8.55 -12.11 -16.46
N SER A 110 -9.24 -13.19 -16.12
CA SER A 110 -8.82 -14.55 -16.47
C SER A 110 -9.73 -15.19 -17.52
N ASN A 111 -9.25 -16.28 -18.14
CA ASN A 111 -10.06 -17.03 -19.08
C ASN A 111 -11.28 -17.64 -18.39
N LEU A 112 -12.42 -17.64 -19.07
CA LEU A 112 -13.63 -18.32 -18.60
C LEU A 112 -13.29 -19.80 -18.32
N ALA A 113 -13.55 -20.21 -17.08
CA ALA A 113 -13.32 -21.56 -16.59
C ALA A 113 -14.60 -22.11 -15.94
N THR A 114 -14.60 -23.41 -15.62
CA THR A 114 -15.73 -24.06 -14.94
C THR A 114 -16.05 -23.44 -13.57
N ASN A 115 -15.04 -22.89 -12.90
CA ASN A 115 -15.18 -22.15 -11.64
C ASN A 115 -14.93 -20.66 -11.88
N ILE A 116 -15.77 -19.81 -11.28
CA ILE A 116 -15.54 -18.36 -11.26
C ILE A 116 -14.21 -18.09 -10.55
N LYS A 117 -13.32 -17.36 -11.22
CA LYS A 117 -12.05 -16.90 -10.67
C LYS A 117 -12.25 -15.56 -9.99
N ASN A 118 -11.51 -15.33 -8.91
CA ASN A 118 -11.49 -14.04 -8.23
C ASN A 118 -10.51 -13.10 -8.94
N ASP A 119 -11.01 -12.37 -9.94
CA ASP A 119 -10.29 -11.35 -10.70
C ASP A 119 -11.01 -9.98 -10.65
N PRO A 120 -10.37 -8.89 -11.09
CA PRO A 120 -10.94 -7.54 -10.99
C PRO A 120 -12.35 -7.37 -11.56
N TYR A 121 -12.64 -7.88 -12.76
CA TYR A 121 -13.96 -7.76 -13.35
C TYR A 121 -14.99 -8.69 -12.68
N SER A 122 -14.59 -9.84 -12.13
CA SER A 122 -15.48 -10.66 -11.29
C SER A 122 -15.88 -9.93 -9.98
N ARG A 123 -14.98 -9.12 -9.41
CA ARG A 123 -15.25 -8.31 -8.22
C ARG A 123 -16.15 -7.12 -8.52
N ILE A 124 -15.90 -6.39 -9.61
CA ILE A 124 -16.81 -5.36 -10.13
C ILE A 124 -18.19 -5.97 -10.39
N ARG A 125 -18.24 -7.15 -11.00
CA ARG A 125 -19.48 -7.87 -11.25
C ARG A 125 -20.23 -8.20 -9.95
N SER A 126 -19.55 -8.66 -8.91
CA SER A 126 -20.17 -8.93 -7.59
C SER A 126 -20.78 -7.66 -6.97
N CYS A 127 -20.13 -6.51 -7.15
CA CYS A 127 -20.69 -5.23 -6.72
C CYS A 127 -21.95 -4.86 -7.52
N ASN A 128 -21.93 -5.04 -8.83
CA ASN A 128 -23.09 -4.79 -9.69
C ASN A 128 -24.26 -5.73 -9.34
N GLU A 129 -23.99 -6.99 -8.96
CA GLU A 129 -25.02 -7.92 -8.48
C GLU A 129 -25.70 -7.43 -7.20
N ILE A 130 -24.96 -6.88 -6.24
CA ILE A 130 -25.54 -6.28 -5.03
C ILE A 130 -26.42 -5.08 -5.41
N LEU A 131 -25.90 -4.16 -6.24
CA LEU A 131 -26.60 -2.94 -6.60
C LEU A 131 -27.93 -3.24 -7.32
N GLU A 132 -27.88 -4.03 -8.39
CA GLU A 132 -29.08 -4.42 -9.14
C GLU A 132 -29.99 -5.37 -8.36
N GLY A 133 -29.40 -6.27 -7.57
CA GLY A 133 -30.12 -7.26 -6.79
C GLY A 133 -30.96 -6.61 -5.70
N VAL A 134 -30.40 -5.65 -4.96
CA VAL A 134 -31.14 -4.89 -3.95
C VAL A 134 -32.23 -4.04 -4.58
N ASP A 135 -31.99 -3.42 -5.74
CA ASP A 135 -33.02 -2.66 -6.45
C ASP A 135 -34.20 -3.53 -6.89
N LYS A 136 -33.92 -4.78 -7.26
CA LYS A 136 -34.92 -5.69 -7.80
C LYS A 136 -35.64 -6.53 -6.75
N TYR A 137 -34.96 -6.95 -5.68
CA TYR A 137 -35.48 -7.91 -4.72
C TYR A 137 -35.49 -7.40 -3.27
N GLY A 138 -34.94 -6.21 -3.02
CA GLY A 138 -34.75 -5.66 -1.68
C GLY A 138 -35.97 -4.92 -1.10
N GLN A 139 -37.17 -5.06 -1.67
CA GLN A 139 -38.35 -4.27 -1.25
C GLN A 139 -38.77 -4.53 0.20
N ASP A 140 -38.50 -5.73 0.72
CA ASP A 140 -38.80 -6.13 2.09
C ASP A 140 -37.62 -5.91 3.06
N LEU A 141 -36.48 -5.42 2.57
CA LEU A 141 -35.32 -5.10 3.41
C LEU A 141 -35.52 -3.81 4.18
N SER A 142 -34.85 -3.69 5.32
CA SER A 142 -34.77 -2.43 6.04
C SER A 142 -34.01 -1.38 5.22
N GLU A 143 -34.39 -0.10 5.35
CA GLU A 143 -33.69 1.00 4.69
C GLU A 143 -32.19 1.03 5.07
N ALA A 144 -31.88 0.69 6.33
CA ALA A 144 -30.51 0.58 6.81
C ALA A 144 -29.72 -0.53 6.10
N ALA A 145 -30.33 -1.71 5.88
CA ALA A 145 -29.70 -2.81 5.16
C ALA A 145 -29.43 -2.44 3.68
N ILE A 146 -30.40 -1.80 3.03
CA ILE A 146 -30.26 -1.31 1.65
C ILE A 146 -29.08 -0.32 1.54
N LYS A 147 -29.05 0.68 2.44
CA LYS A 147 -27.97 1.69 2.47
C LYS A 147 -26.61 1.06 2.72
N LYS A 148 -26.49 0.20 3.74
CA LYS A 148 -25.25 -0.53 4.07
C LYS A 148 -24.77 -1.38 2.88
N ALA A 149 -25.67 -2.10 2.22
CA ALA A 149 -25.32 -2.96 1.10
C ALA A 149 -24.84 -2.15 -0.11
N LYS A 150 -25.62 -1.15 -0.53
CA LYS A 150 -25.27 -0.29 -1.67
C LYS A 150 -24.01 0.53 -1.41
N GLY A 151 -23.88 1.13 -0.23
CA GLY A 151 -22.72 1.94 0.13
C GLY A 151 -21.41 1.14 0.08
N GLN A 152 -21.41 -0.09 0.60
CA GLN A 152 -20.25 -0.98 0.51
C GLN A 152 -19.97 -1.41 -0.93
N ALA A 153 -21.00 -1.76 -1.71
CA ALA A 153 -20.84 -2.15 -3.12
C ALA A 153 -20.26 -1.02 -3.98
N TYR A 154 -20.72 0.22 -3.80
CA TYR A 154 -20.15 1.38 -4.49
C TYR A 154 -18.68 1.59 -4.12
N PHE A 155 -18.33 1.52 -2.83
CA PHE A 155 -16.94 1.64 -2.40
C PHE A 155 -16.05 0.58 -3.05
N PHE A 156 -16.47 -0.70 -2.98
CA PHE A 156 -15.70 -1.80 -3.55
C PHE A 156 -15.52 -1.69 -5.07
N ARG A 157 -16.57 -1.29 -5.78
CA ARG A 157 -16.50 -1.07 -7.23
C ARG A 157 -15.55 0.07 -7.56
N ALA A 158 -15.63 1.18 -6.83
CA ALA A 158 -14.72 2.31 -7.00
C ALA A 158 -13.26 1.93 -6.74
N MET A 159 -13.00 1.21 -5.65
CA MET A 159 -11.67 0.74 -5.29
C MET A 159 -11.10 -0.15 -6.39
N GLN A 160 -11.86 -1.14 -6.86
CA GLN A 160 -11.41 -2.05 -7.90
C GLN A 160 -11.19 -1.39 -9.25
N LEU A 161 -12.04 -0.42 -9.62
CA LEU A 161 -11.87 0.33 -10.85
C LEU A 161 -10.65 1.26 -10.76
N PHE A 162 -10.42 1.89 -9.60
CA PHE A 162 -9.22 2.70 -9.35
C PHE A 162 -7.93 1.88 -9.49
N ASP A 163 -7.96 0.64 -9.04
CA ASP A 163 -6.85 -0.29 -9.15
C ASP A 163 -6.53 -0.66 -10.61
N LEU A 164 -7.57 -0.95 -11.39
CA LEU A 164 -7.43 -1.17 -12.83
C LEU A 164 -6.87 0.07 -13.53
N VAL A 165 -7.34 1.27 -13.17
CA VAL A 165 -6.83 2.53 -13.72
C VAL A 165 -5.37 2.77 -13.35
N ARG A 166 -4.96 2.44 -12.13
CA ARG A 166 -3.55 2.56 -11.71
C ARG A 166 -2.63 1.60 -12.45
N VAL A 167 -3.11 0.42 -12.84
CA VAL A 167 -2.31 -0.57 -13.56
C VAL A 167 -2.31 -0.32 -15.07
N TYR A 168 -3.47 0.00 -15.66
CA TYR A 168 -3.67 0.01 -17.12
C TYR A 168 -4.10 1.38 -17.68
N GLY A 169 -4.41 2.35 -16.84
CA GLY A 169 -4.95 3.65 -17.25
C GLY A 169 -6.38 3.51 -17.76
N ALA A 170 -6.60 3.86 -19.02
CA ALA A 170 -7.87 3.64 -19.71
C ALA A 170 -8.33 2.16 -19.62
N VAL A 171 -9.54 1.91 -19.12
CA VAL A 171 -10.13 0.56 -18.97
C VAL A 171 -11.64 0.58 -19.21
N PRO A 172 -12.28 -0.56 -19.51
CA PRO A 172 -13.74 -0.60 -19.63
C PRO A 172 -14.44 -0.31 -18.30
N VAL A 173 -15.41 0.61 -18.35
CA VAL A 173 -16.29 0.94 -17.22
C VAL A 173 -17.54 0.07 -17.27
N VAL A 174 -17.57 -1.00 -16.47
CA VAL A 174 -18.69 -1.96 -16.42
C VAL A 174 -19.54 -1.72 -15.16
N ASN A 175 -20.71 -1.09 -15.33
CA ASN A 175 -21.59 -0.68 -14.23
C ASN A 175 -22.87 -1.53 -14.10
N LYS A 176 -23.01 -2.59 -14.90
CA LYS A 176 -24.14 -3.51 -14.88
C LYS A 176 -23.68 -4.98 -14.89
N VAL A 177 -24.60 -5.88 -14.59
CA VAL A 177 -24.40 -7.33 -14.74
C VAL A 177 -24.52 -7.71 -16.22
N LEU A 178 -23.44 -8.23 -16.80
CA LEU A 178 -23.45 -8.81 -18.14
C LEU A 178 -23.85 -10.29 -18.06
N MET A 179 -24.93 -10.64 -18.76
CA MET A 179 -25.42 -12.02 -18.84
C MET A 179 -24.72 -12.75 -19.98
N ALA A 180 -24.60 -14.08 -19.88
CA ALA A 180 -23.96 -14.90 -20.93
C ALA A 180 -24.64 -14.74 -22.31
N ALA A 181 -25.94 -14.42 -22.34
CA ALA A 181 -26.69 -14.14 -23.56
C ALA A 181 -26.31 -12.80 -24.22
N ASP A 182 -25.69 -11.87 -23.47
CA ASP A 182 -25.31 -10.52 -23.93
C ASP A 182 -23.86 -10.46 -24.43
N ARG A 183 -23.43 -11.49 -25.17
CA ARG A 183 -22.05 -11.55 -25.70
C ARG A 183 -21.77 -10.44 -26.71
N GLU A 184 -22.76 -10.07 -27.52
CA GLU A 184 -22.60 -9.00 -28.49
C GLU A 184 -22.58 -7.62 -27.82
N GLY A 185 -23.44 -7.36 -26.83
CA GLY A 185 -23.41 -6.10 -26.07
C GLY A 185 -22.17 -5.96 -25.18
N ALA A 186 -21.50 -7.06 -24.80
CA ALA A 186 -20.21 -7.00 -24.13
C ALA A 186 -19.12 -6.29 -24.98
N LYS A 187 -19.25 -6.26 -26.31
CA LYS A 187 -18.30 -5.59 -27.22
C LYS A 187 -18.43 -4.06 -27.20
N ASP A 188 -19.51 -3.53 -26.63
CA ASP A 188 -19.68 -2.08 -26.45
C ASP A 188 -18.77 -1.53 -25.34
N TYR A 189 -18.26 -2.40 -24.45
CA TYR A 189 -17.34 -2.06 -23.37
C TYR A 189 -15.89 -2.00 -23.87
N ASN A 190 -15.57 -0.91 -24.55
CA ASN A 190 -14.21 -0.54 -24.93
C ASN A 190 -13.45 0.08 -23.74
N ARG A 191 -12.13 0.27 -23.90
CA ARG A 191 -11.33 1.03 -22.90
C ARG A 191 -11.77 2.48 -22.94
N GLU A 192 -12.32 2.97 -21.84
CA GLU A 192 -12.77 4.36 -21.69
C GLU A 192 -11.61 5.27 -21.29
N SER A 193 -11.74 6.57 -21.56
CA SER A 193 -10.74 7.54 -21.13
C SER A 193 -10.50 7.50 -19.62
N VAL A 194 -9.30 7.86 -19.19
CA VAL A 194 -8.98 7.95 -17.75
C VAL A 194 -9.92 8.90 -17.04
N GLU A 195 -10.30 10.00 -17.69
CA GLU A 195 -11.28 10.95 -17.15
C GLU A 195 -12.65 10.30 -16.90
N THR A 196 -13.18 9.54 -17.86
CA THR A 196 -14.45 8.80 -17.68
C THR A 196 -14.34 7.78 -16.56
N CYS A 197 -13.23 7.03 -16.50
CA CYS A 197 -12.99 6.05 -15.45
C CYS A 197 -12.95 6.71 -14.07
N VAL A 198 -12.17 7.77 -13.90
CA VAL A 198 -12.03 8.50 -12.63
C VAL A 198 -13.33 9.18 -12.21
N ASN A 199 -14.08 9.76 -13.14
CA ASN A 199 -15.38 10.35 -12.83
C ASN A 199 -16.36 9.29 -12.30
N GLN A 200 -16.36 8.08 -12.85
CA GLN A 200 -17.14 6.97 -12.30
C GLN A 200 -16.67 6.59 -10.88
N ILE A 201 -15.36 6.48 -10.66
CA ILE A 201 -14.78 6.15 -9.34
C ILE A 201 -15.19 7.21 -8.29
N LEU A 202 -15.02 8.49 -8.61
CA LEU A 202 -15.38 9.60 -7.71
C LEU A 202 -16.89 9.66 -7.44
N SER A 203 -17.72 9.33 -8.44
CA SER A 203 -19.16 9.22 -8.27
C SER A 203 -19.53 8.07 -7.33
N ASP A 204 -18.95 6.88 -7.53
CA ASP A 204 -19.21 5.73 -6.67
C ASP A 204 -18.76 6.01 -5.22
N LEU A 205 -17.60 6.62 -5.01
CA LEU A 205 -17.15 6.98 -3.65
C LEU A 205 -18.04 8.05 -2.99
N LYS A 206 -18.60 8.98 -3.78
CA LYS A 206 -19.58 9.95 -3.27
C LYS A 206 -20.88 9.25 -2.84
N GLU A 207 -21.40 8.34 -3.67
CA GLU A 207 -22.59 7.55 -3.29
C GLU A 207 -22.30 6.63 -2.10
N ALA A 208 -21.11 6.05 -2.02
CA ALA A 208 -20.67 5.30 -0.85
C ALA A 208 -20.68 6.18 0.41
N ALA A 209 -20.11 7.39 0.37
CA ALA A 209 -20.11 8.32 1.50
C ALA A 209 -21.53 8.78 1.91
N ASN A 210 -22.47 8.85 0.97
CA ASN A 210 -23.87 9.20 1.27
C ASN A 210 -24.64 8.07 1.96
N LEU A 211 -24.26 6.81 1.71
CA LEU A 211 -25.03 5.63 2.11
C LEU A 211 -24.39 4.85 3.27
N LEU A 212 -23.05 4.89 3.39
CA LEU A 212 -22.33 4.18 4.43
C LEU A 212 -22.57 4.82 5.81
N PRO A 213 -22.72 4.00 6.86
CA PRO A 213 -22.63 4.50 8.22
C PRO A 213 -21.24 5.04 8.55
N THR A 214 -21.18 6.00 9.47
CA THR A 214 -19.97 6.39 10.20
C THR A 214 -19.47 5.22 11.06
N ARG A 215 -18.20 5.29 11.52
CA ARG A 215 -17.66 4.29 12.45
C ARG A 215 -18.52 4.17 13.71
N LYS A 216 -18.98 5.30 14.26
CA LYS A 216 -19.84 5.35 15.45
C LYS A 216 -21.20 4.68 15.23
N GLU A 217 -21.80 4.86 14.06
CA GLU A 217 -23.09 4.24 13.72
C GLU A 217 -22.97 2.73 13.47
N TRP A 218 -21.80 2.25 13.02
CA TRP A 218 -21.52 0.82 12.93
C TRP A 218 -21.40 0.16 14.31
N GLY A 219 -20.72 0.82 15.24
CA GLY A 219 -20.37 0.27 16.55
C GLY A 219 -19.10 -0.59 16.52
N SER A 220 -18.53 -0.83 17.70
CA SER A 220 -17.24 -1.52 17.89
C SER A 220 -17.23 -2.96 17.33
N ASP A 221 -18.36 -3.66 17.40
CA ASP A 221 -18.49 -5.06 16.95
C ASP A 221 -18.40 -5.21 15.41
N GLN A 222 -18.40 -4.09 14.69
CA GLN A 222 -18.28 -4.02 13.24
C GLN A 222 -17.00 -3.27 12.82
N TYR A 223 -15.99 -3.21 13.70
CA TYR A 223 -14.67 -2.71 13.36
C TYR A 223 -14.12 -3.43 12.10
N GLY A 224 -13.43 -2.69 11.22
CA GLY A 224 -13.00 -3.19 9.91
C GLY A 224 -14.02 -3.07 8.77
N ARG A 225 -15.33 -2.89 9.04
CA ARG A 225 -16.30 -2.51 7.98
C ARG A 225 -15.93 -1.16 7.35
N LEU A 226 -16.21 -1.03 6.06
CA LEU A 226 -16.11 0.23 5.31
C LEU A 226 -17.09 1.27 5.87
N THR A 227 -16.63 2.52 5.97
CA THR A 227 -17.39 3.61 6.58
C THR A 227 -17.47 4.83 5.67
N LYS A 228 -18.33 5.78 6.04
CA LYS A 228 -18.41 7.09 5.38
C LYS A 228 -17.08 7.83 5.39
N GLU A 229 -16.37 7.79 6.51
CA GLU A 229 -15.06 8.42 6.68
C GLU A 229 -14.04 7.83 5.69
N ALA A 230 -14.03 6.49 5.57
CA ALA A 230 -13.18 5.81 4.60
C ALA A 230 -13.53 6.22 3.16
N ALA A 231 -14.81 6.33 2.80
CA ALA A 231 -15.24 6.75 1.46
C ALA A 231 -14.75 8.16 1.11
N LEU A 232 -14.86 9.12 2.03
CA LEU A 232 -14.39 10.48 1.84
C LEU A 232 -12.86 10.57 1.72
N ALA A 233 -12.13 9.87 2.60
CA ALA A 233 -10.67 9.86 2.56
C ALA A 233 -10.12 9.16 1.30
N TYR A 234 -10.73 8.06 0.88
CA TYR A 234 -10.35 7.35 -0.34
C TYR A 234 -10.66 8.20 -1.58
N ARG A 235 -11.75 8.97 -1.56
CA ARG A 235 -12.09 9.94 -2.62
C ARG A 235 -11.03 11.05 -2.75
N SER A 236 -10.50 11.55 -1.63
CA SER A 236 -9.35 12.47 -1.63
C SER A 236 -8.12 11.85 -2.30
N ARG A 237 -7.77 10.60 -1.99
CA ARG A 237 -6.63 9.89 -2.62
C ARG A 237 -6.81 9.73 -4.13
N VAL A 238 -8.01 9.35 -4.59
CA VAL A 238 -8.30 9.22 -6.02
C VAL A 238 -8.18 10.57 -6.73
N ALA A 239 -8.74 11.64 -6.14
CA ALA A 239 -8.65 12.98 -6.71
C ALA A 239 -7.21 13.49 -6.78
N LEU A 240 -6.40 13.24 -5.74
CA LEU A 240 -4.98 13.56 -5.72
C LEU A 240 -4.23 12.88 -6.87
N VAL A 241 -4.44 11.58 -7.07
CA VAL A 241 -3.79 10.83 -8.17
C VAL A 241 -4.23 11.35 -9.52
N PHE A 242 -5.50 11.68 -9.71
CA PHE A 242 -6.00 12.24 -10.96
C PHE A 242 -5.45 13.63 -11.29
N ALA A 243 -5.12 14.41 -10.25
CA ALA A 243 -4.48 15.71 -10.36
C ALA A 243 -2.95 15.63 -10.55
N SER A 244 -2.34 14.47 -10.27
CA SER A 244 -0.89 14.25 -10.36
C SER A 244 -0.40 14.13 -11.82
N PRO A 245 0.89 14.37 -12.09
CA PRO A 245 1.47 14.38 -13.45
C PRO A 245 1.12 13.19 -14.34
N ILE A 246 1.03 11.98 -13.76
CA ILE A 246 0.73 10.75 -14.51
C ILE A 246 -0.56 10.83 -15.35
N PHE A 247 -1.56 11.57 -14.87
CA PHE A 247 -2.83 11.74 -15.58
C PHE A 247 -3.13 13.20 -15.94
N ASN A 248 -2.44 14.18 -15.34
CA ASN A 248 -2.70 15.60 -15.52
C ASN A 248 -1.55 16.31 -16.21
N ALA A 249 -1.64 16.51 -17.53
CA ALA A 249 -0.63 17.27 -18.27
C ALA A 249 -0.50 18.74 -17.81
N ASP A 250 -1.55 19.31 -17.19
CA ASP A 250 -1.59 20.67 -16.65
C ASP A 250 -1.26 20.69 -15.13
N TRP A 251 -0.56 19.68 -14.61
CA TRP A 251 -0.28 19.55 -13.17
C TRP A 251 0.53 20.72 -12.61
N ASN A 252 1.41 21.34 -13.41
CA ASN A 252 2.27 22.44 -12.97
C ASN A 252 1.57 23.82 -13.10
N ASN A 253 0.25 23.86 -13.25
CA ASN A 253 -0.53 25.08 -13.28
C ASN A 253 -1.33 25.22 -11.97
N THR A 254 -1.12 26.32 -11.24
CA THR A 254 -1.88 26.60 -10.01
C THR A 254 -3.38 26.80 -10.28
N GLY A 255 -3.72 27.13 -11.52
CA GLY A 255 -5.09 27.21 -12.01
C GLY A 255 -5.75 25.87 -12.34
N SER A 256 -5.00 24.76 -12.34
CA SER A 256 -5.45 23.45 -12.79
C SER A 256 -6.74 23.03 -12.08
N LYS A 257 -7.76 22.69 -12.89
CA LYS A 257 -9.07 22.28 -12.36
C LYS A 257 -8.95 21.04 -11.48
N ARG A 258 -8.12 20.08 -11.87
CA ARG A 258 -7.97 18.82 -11.11
C ARG A 258 -7.36 19.05 -9.73
N TRP A 259 -6.39 19.96 -9.62
CA TRP A 259 -5.83 20.33 -8.31
C TRP A 259 -6.84 21.05 -7.42
N LYS A 260 -7.66 21.94 -7.98
CA LYS A 260 -8.76 22.60 -7.24
C LYS A 260 -9.81 21.61 -6.77
N ASP A 261 -10.25 20.71 -7.66
CA ASP A 261 -11.21 19.66 -7.30
C ASP A 261 -10.63 18.74 -6.21
N ALA A 262 -9.34 18.36 -6.30
CA ALA A 262 -8.67 17.56 -5.29
C ALA A 262 -8.57 18.29 -3.94
N LEU A 263 -8.28 19.59 -3.95
CA LEU A 263 -8.26 20.42 -2.74
C LEU A 263 -9.64 20.46 -2.08
N ASP A 264 -10.70 20.76 -2.85
CA ASP A 264 -12.07 20.86 -2.33
C ASP A 264 -12.55 19.52 -1.74
N ILE A 265 -12.28 18.41 -2.43
CA ILE A 265 -12.61 17.05 -1.97
C ILE A 265 -11.84 16.72 -0.68
N THR A 266 -10.57 17.12 -0.61
CA THR A 266 -9.73 16.81 0.55
C THR A 266 -10.12 17.66 1.77
N LEU A 267 -10.49 18.92 1.56
CA LEU A 267 -11.05 19.79 2.60
C LEU A 267 -12.38 19.26 3.13
N GLU A 268 -13.28 18.80 2.24
CA GLU A 268 -14.54 18.16 2.62
C GLU A 268 -14.29 16.95 3.53
N ALA A 269 -13.37 16.06 3.13
CA ALA A 269 -13.00 14.89 3.91
C ALA A 269 -12.38 15.29 5.27
N GLN A 270 -11.39 16.18 5.27
CA GLN A 270 -10.71 16.64 6.48
C GLN A 270 -11.69 17.26 7.50
N ALA A 271 -12.61 18.10 7.03
CA ALA A 271 -13.59 18.76 7.88
C ALA A 271 -14.57 17.76 8.51
N PHE A 272 -15.10 16.82 7.70
CA PHE A 272 -16.01 15.80 8.19
C PHE A 272 -15.32 14.87 9.20
N LEU A 273 -14.15 14.33 8.85
CA LEU A 273 -13.41 13.43 9.73
C LEU A 273 -13.00 14.11 11.05
N SER A 274 -12.56 15.37 10.99
CA SER A 274 -12.29 16.16 12.21
C SER A 274 -13.53 16.31 13.09
N SER A 275 -14.70 16.54 12.49
CA SER A 275 -15.96 16.63 13.24
C SER A 275 -16.39 15.31 13.89
N GLU A 276 -15.94 14.19 13.32
CA GLU A 276 -16.12 12.86 13.90
C GLU A 276 -15.07 12.49 14.95
N GLY A 277 -14.07 13.36 15.18
CA GLY A 277 -13.04 13.17 16.20
C GLY A 277 -11.75 12.51 15.68
N TYR A 278 -11.62 12.34 14.37
CA TYR A 278 -10.37 11.89 13.76
C TYR A 278 -9.29 12.96 13.85
N GLY A 279 -8.04 12.54 13.95
CA GLY A 279 -6.89 13.42 14.04
C GLY A 279 -5.60 12.65 14.26
N LEU A 280 -4.46 13.36 14.26
CA LEU A 280 -3.18 12.74 14.59
C LEU A 280 -3.19 12.19 16.03
N TYR A 281 -2.73 10.96 16.18
CA TYR A 281 -2.58 10.25 17.45
C TYR A 281 -1.24 10.60 18.11
N GLY A 282 -1.26 10.67 19.44
CA GLY A 282 -0.06 10.94 20.24
C GLY A 282 0.40 12.39 20.23
N ASN A 283 1.41 12.67 21.06
CA ASN A 283 2.14 13.94 21.09
C ASN A 283 3.66 13.73 21.11
N SER A 284 4.11 12.50 20.87
CA SER A 284 5.51 12.11 20.81
C SER A 284 5.73 11.05 19.73
N ALA A 285 6.98 10.85 19.31
CA ALA A 285 7.32 9.74 18.41
C ALA A 285 7.07 8.36 19.03
N LYS A 286 7.11 8.26 20.37
CA LYS A 286 6.73 7.03 21.08
C LYS A 286 5.26 6.70 20.86
N ASP A 287 4.36 7.65 21.14
CA ASP A 287 2.93 7.45 20.92
C ASP A 287 2.63 7.12 19.45
N TRP A 288 3.28 7.83 18.51
CA TRP A 288 3.17 7.56 17.08
C TRP A 288 3.53 6.10 16.73
N ASN A 289 4.61 5.57 17.31
CA ASN A 289 4.99 4.18 17.14
C ASN A 289 4.01 3.20 17.81
N GLU A 290 3.64 3.48 19.04
CA GLU A 290 2.74 2.64 19.84
C GLU A 290 1.36 2.48 19.22
N MET A 291 0.92 3.48 18.45
CA MET A 291 -0.32 3.42 17.69
C MET A 291 -0.43 2.16 16.83
N PHE A 292 0.66 1.70 16.22
CA PHE A 292 0.63 0.60 15.25
C PHE A 292 0.33 -0.78 15.85
N TYR A 293 0.39 -0.93 17.18
CA TYR A 293 0.14 -2.22 17.82
C TYR A 293 -0.76 -2.14 19.07
N LYS A 294 -0.87 -0.98 19.74
CA LYS A 294 -1.74 -0.83 20.93
C LYS A 294 -3.23 -0.85 20.62
N PHE A 295 -3.61 -0.61 19.36
CA PHE A 295 -5.00 -0.58 18.92
C PHE A 295 -5.38 -1.80 18.09
N ASP A 296 -4.79 -2.96 18.38
CA ASP A 296 -5.18 -4.20 17.73
C ASP A 296 -6.65 -4.53 18.00
N ASN A 297 -7.42 -4.72 16.93
CA ASN A 297 -8.87 -4.88 16.94
C ASN A 297 -9.62 -3.76 17.70
N GLN A 298 -9.02 -2.56 17.78
CA GLN A 298 -9.56 -1.42 18.53
C GLN A 298 -9.47 -0.13 17.72
N GLU A 299 -10.36 0.82 18.03
CA GLU A 299 -10.40 2.11 17.34
C GLU A 299 -9.23 3.01 17.75
N CYS A 300 -8.50 3.51 16.76
CA CYS A 300 -7.58 4.63 16.90
C CYS A 300 -8.09 5.83 16.10
N LYS A 301 -8.09 7.02 16.70
CA LYS A 301 -8.57 8.27 16.06
C LYS A 301 -7.78 8.66 14.79
N GLU A 302 -6.59 8.11 14.58
CA GLU A 302 -5.81 8.35 13.37
C GLU A 302 -6.09 7.30 12.28
N VAL A 303 -6.70 6.16 12.61
CA VAL A 303 -6.90 5.04 11.66
C VAL A 303 -8.26 5.15 10.98
N ILE A 304 -8.25 5.41 9.67
CA ILE A 304 -9.46 5.61 8.85
C ILE A 304 -9.91 4.28 8.21
N MET A 305 -8.96 3.52 7.67
CA MET A 305 -9.22 2.21 7.06
C MET A 305 -8.17 1.22 7.57
N VAL A 306 -8.65 0.08 8.05
CA VAL A 306 -7.85 -0.99 8.67
C VAL A 306 -8.16 -2.32 8.00
N LYS A 307 -7.14 -3.16 7.89
CA LYS A 307 -7.27 -4.59 7.60
C LYS A 307 -7.01 -5.34 8.90
N LEU A 308 -8.03 -6.07 9.35
CA LEU A 308 -7.93 -6.88 10.56
C LEU A 308 -7.16 -8.16 10.27
N LEU A 309 -6.24 -8.50 11.16
CA LEU A 309 -5.51 -9.76 11.14
C LEU A 309 -5.87 -10.58 12.38
N ALA A 310 -5.59 -11.88 12.33
CA ALA A 310 -6.01 -12.82 13.35
C ALA A 310 -4.81 -13.43 14.05
N SER A 311 -4.88 -13.57 15.37
CA SER A 311 -3.91 -14.35 16.16
C SER A 311 -4.34 -15.82 16.37
N SER A 312 -5.51 -16.20 15.86
CA SER A 312 -6.01 -17.57 15.92
C SER A 312 -5.42 -18.48 14.85
N THR A 313 -5.64 -19.79 14.98
CA THR A 313 -5.14 -20.80 14.03
C THR A 313 -6.25 -21.38 13.17
N SER A 314 -7.31 -20.62 12.91
CA SER A 314 -8.49 -21.11 12.19
C SER A 314 -8.22 -21.20 10.70
N LYS A 315 -8.96 -22.10 10.05
CA LYS A 315 -8.88 -22.25 8.60
C LYS A 315 -9.40 -20.98 7.92
N ASN A 316 -8.54 -20.33 7.14
CA ASN A 316 -8.75 -19.04 6.46
C ASN A 316 -8.50 -17.77 7.29
N ASP A 317 -7.85 -17.89 8.44
CA ASP A 317 -7.29 -16.71 9.11
C ASP A 317 -6.13 -16.14 8.27
N GLU A 318 -5.96 -14.82 8.35
CA GLU A 318 -4.79 -14.12 7.81
C GLU A 318 -3.97 -13.56 8.95
N HIS A 319 -2.65 -13.61 8.79
CA HIS A 319 -1.68 -13.23 9.81
C HIS A 319 -0.72 -12.21 9.23
N SER A 320 -0.14 -11.40 10.11
CA SER A 320 0.94 -10.51 9.72
C SER A 320 2.22 -11.32 9.50
N GLY A 321 2.90 -11.07 8.39
CA GLY A 321 4.26 -11.54 8.12
C GLY A 321 5.34 -10.55 8.54
N TRP A 322 4.96 -9.39 9.08
CA TRP A 322 5.88 -8.28 9.26
C TRP A 322 6.94 -8.55 10.31
N GLN A 323 6.51 -8.93 11.51
CA GLN A 323 7.39 -9.18 12.66
C GLN A 323 8.42 -10.26 12.35
N LYS A 324 7.97 -11.34 11.73
CA LYS A 324 8.81 -12.41 11.21
C LYS A 324 9.92 -11.93 10.28
N THR A 325 9.63 -10.89 9.50
CA THR A 325 10.55 -10.34 8.49
C THR A 325 11.52 -9.32 9.09
N ILE A 326 11.05 -8.43 9.98
CA ILE A 326 11.87 -7.33 10.52
C ILE A 326 12.76 -7.75 11.69
N ARG A 327 12.37 -8.77 12.47
CA ARG A 327 13.12 -9.23 13.65
C ARG A 327 14.34 -10.07 13.25
N LEU A 328 15.40 -9.97 14.06
CA LEU A 328 16.57 -10.85 13.97
C LEU A 328 16.23 -12.27 14.40
N LYS A 329 16.98 -13.26 13.90
CA LYS A 329 16.88 -14.68 14.30
C LYS A 329 17.03 -14.87 15.81
N THR A 330 17.90 -14.08 16.45
CA THR A 330 18.09 -14.06 17.91
C THR A 330 16.86 -13.58 18.68
N MET A 331 15.94 -12.91 18.00
CA MET A 331 14.71 -12.35 18.54
C MET A 331 13.49 -13.11 17.99
N GLY A 332 13.67 -14.37 17.58
CA GLY A 332 12.62 -15.23 17.03
C GLY A 332 12.20 -14.91 15.59
N GLY A 333 12.87 -13.99 14.89
CA GLY A 333 12.61 -13.68 13.48
C GLY A 333 13.12 -14.76 12.53
N SER A 334 12.85 -14.58 11.23
CA SER A 334 13.24 -15.57 10.20
C SER A 334 14.60 -15.34 9.54
N GLY A 335 15.27 -14.21 9.81
CA GLY A 335 16.52 -13.84 9.15
C GLY A 335 17.31 -12.78 9.89
N SER A 336 18.14 -12.02 9.17
CA SER A 336 19.00 -10.95 9.70
C SER A 336 18.32 -9.57 9.75
N GLY A 337 16.99 -9.56 9.90
CA GLY A 337 16.14 -8.37 9.94
C GLY A 337 15.89 -7.75 8.55
N TYR A 338 15.02 -6.74 8.48
CA TYR A 338 14.70 -6.07 7.22
C TYR A 338 15.76 -5.02 6.89
N HIS A 339 16.48 -5.24 5.80
CA HIS A 339 17.68 -4.47 5.48
C HIS A 339 17.36 -3.04 5.05
N VAL A 340 18.17 -2.07 5.48
CA VAL A 340 17.97 -0.64 5.20
C VAL A 340 19.07 -0.13 4.26
N PRO A 341 18.71 0.40 3.08
CA PRO A 341 19.64 1.13 2.22
C PRO A 341 20.19 2.38 2.92
N MET A 342 21.48 2.70 2.75
CA MET A 342 22.08 3.88 3.39
C MET A 342 21.36 5.18 3.00
N GLY A 343 20.88 5.30 1.76
CA GLY A 343 20.10 6.46 1.31
C GLY A 343 18.79 6.66 2.09
N MET A 344 18.16 5.58 2.58
CA MET A 344 16.99 5.70 3.46
C MET A 344 17.34 6.32 4.80
N LEU A 345 18.54 6.07 5.33
CA LEU A 345 19.02 6.75 6.54
C LEU A 345 19.25 8.23 6.31
N ASP A 346 19.69 8.64 5.11
CA ASP A 346 19.97 10.03 4.75
C ASP A 346 18.69 10.87 4.54
N ILE A 347 17.57 10.23 4.19
CA ILE A 347 16.29 10.91 3.93
C ILE A 347 15.67 11.51 5.20
N PHE A 348 15.89 10.87 6.35
CA PHE A 348 15.32 11.34 7.62
C PHE A 348 15.96 12.68 8.04
N PRO A 349 15.18 13.64 8.57
CA PRO A 349 15.75 14.89 9.05
C PRO A 349 16.68 14.73 10.27
N MET A 350 17.38 15.81 10.61
CA MET A 350 18.01 16.00 11.91
C MET A 350 16.93 16.28 12.99
N ALA A 351 17.31 16.27 14.27
CA ALA A 351 16.38 16.42 15.40
C ALA A 351 15.59 17.74 15.39
N ASP A 352 16.13 18.78 14.76
CA ASP A 352 15.46 20.08 14.56
C ASP A 352 14.56 20.12 13.31
N GLY A 353 14.47 19.01 12.56
CA GLY A 353 13.71 18.88 11.32
C GLY A 353 14.46 19.35 10.07
N SER A 354 15.70 19.83 10.18
CA SER A 354 16.51 20.23 9.04
C SER A 354 16.98 19.02 8.23
N LYS A 355 17.25 19.20 6.93
CA LYS A 355 17.72 18.11 6.07
C LYS A 355 19.07 17.57 6.56
N ALA A 356 19.25 16.26 6.55
CA ALA A 356 20.55 15.62 6.85
C ALA A 356 21.54 15.72 5.66
N VAL A 357 21.00 15.76 4.45
CA VAL A 357 21.76 15.92 3.20
C VAL A 357 21.21 17.04 2.34
N ASN A 358 22.06 17.71 1.56
CA ASN A 358 21.60 18.64 0.52
C ASN A 358 21.08 17.88 -0.71
N ASP A 359 20.67 18.62 -1.73
CA ASP A 359 20.10 18.02 -2.95
C ASP A 359 21.16 17.30 -3.81
N ASP A 360 22.45 17.58 -3.60
CA ASP A 360 23.59 16.86 -4.21
C ASP A 360 24.01 15.62 -3.39
N GLY A 361 23.29 15.31 -2.30
CA GLY A 361 23.60 14.17 -1.43
C GLY A 361 24.78 14.40 -0.48
N GLU A 362 25.27 15.63 -0.32
CA GLU A 362 26.32 15.93 0.66
C GLU A 362 25.74 16.04 2.06
N ALA A 363 26.44 15.50 3.06
CA ALA A 363 26.01 15.60 4.45
C ALA A 363 26.12 17.04 4.95
N ILE A 364 25.06 17.54 5.57
CA ILE A 364 24.94 18.91 6.11
C ILE A 364 24.39 18.88 7.53
N ASN A 365 24.31 20.05 8.18
CA ASN A 365 23.69 20.20 9.50
C ASN A 365 24.25 19.25 10.59
N GLY A 366 25.54 18.91 10.48
CA GLY A 366 26.23 18.04 11.43
C GLY A 366 25.92 16.54 11.30
N TYR A 367 25.29 16.12 10.20
CA TYR A 367 25.08 14.71 9.91
C TYR A 367 26.39 13.97 9.61
N ASP A 368 26.59 12.82 10.25
CA ASP A 368 27.72 11.92 10.02
C ASP A 368 27.18 10.54 9.65
N ARG A 369 27.44 10.09 8.42
CA ARG A 369 26.96 8.79 7.91
C ARG A 369 27.52 7.59 8.67
N SER A 370 28.72 7.70 9.24
CA SER A 370 29.32 6.63 10.03
C SER A 370 28.64 6.47 11.40
N LEU A 371 28.02 7.55 11.87
CA LEU A 371 27.28 7.65 13.14
C LEU A 371 25.86 8.17 12.86
N PHE A 372 25.20 7.57 11.86
CA PHE A 372 23.96 8.09 11.27
C PHE A 372 22.82 8.29 12.27
N PHE A 373 22.86 7.65 13.44
CA PHE A 373 21.83 7.71 14.47
C PHE A 373 21.91 8.95 15.37
N LYS A 374 22.95 9.79 15.27
CA LYS A 374 23.10 10.96 16.15
C LYS A 374 22.18 12.11 15.73
N ASN A 375 21.53 12.76 16.70
CA ASN A 375 20.73 13.98 16.52
C ASN A 375 19.70 13.91 15.38
N ARG A 376 18.88 12.85 15.34
CA ARG A 376 17.93 12.60 14.24
C ARG A 376 16.49 12.98 14.60
N ASP A 377 15.66 13.14 13.57
CA ASP A 377 14.20 13.18 13.67
C ASP A 377 13.72 12.09 14.64
N PRO A 378 12.86 12.40 15.64
CA PRO A 378 12.39 11.41 16.61
C PRO A 378 11.81 10.13 15.99
N ARG A 379 11.19 10.21 14.80
CA ARG A 379 10.68 9.03 14.06
C ARG A 379 11.79 8.12 13.58
N PHE A 380 13.00 8.62 13.35
CA PHE A 380 14.16 7.82 12.93
C PHE A 380 14.36 6.63 13.88
N TYR A 381 14.29 6.88 15.18
CA TYR A 381 14.52 5.90 16.23
C TYR A 381 13.38 4.88 16.39
N TYR A 382 12.22 5.14 15.80
CA TYR A 382 11.08 4.22 15.77
C TYR A 382 10.87 3.60 14.39
N THR A 383 11.49 4.14 13.34
CA THR A 383 11.55 3.50 12.02
C THR A 383 12.67 2.47 11.95
N PHE A 384 13.83 2.75 12.56
CA PHE A 384 15.02 1.92 12.49
C PHE A 384 15.57 1.53 13.86
N THR A 385 16.23 0.38 13.92
CA THR A 385 17.08 -0.02 15.05
C THR A 385 18.46 -0.46 14.53
N PHE A 386 19.45 -0.52 15.42
CA PHE A 386 20.87 -0.72 15.07
C PHE A 386 21.65 -1.27 16.27
N SER A 387 22.86 -1.75 16.02
CA SER A 387 23.73 -2.37 17.04
C SER A 387 23.94 -1.46 18.26
N GLY A 388 23.61 -1.97 19.45
CA GLY A 388 23.70 -1.25 20.73
C GLY A 388 22.40 -0.56 21.18
N ALA A 389 21.31 -0.65 20.41
CA ALA A 389 19.99 -0.16 20.83
C ALA A 389 19.13 -1.28 21.44
N LYS A 390 18.40 -0.97 22.51
CA LYS A 390 17.35 -1.86 23.03
C LYS A 390 16.19 -1.95 22.05
N TRP A 391 15.68 -3.16 21.89
CA TRP A 391 14.46 -3.45 21.14
C TRP A 391 13.80 -4.70 21.72
N GLY A 392 13.02 -4.53 22.78
CA GLY A 392 12.37 -5.66 23.46
C GLY A 392 11.44 -6.48 22.56
N TYR A 393 11.23 -7.73 22.95
CA TYR A 393 10.24 -8.66 22.41
C TYR A 393 9.67 -9.54 23.53
N ASP A 394 8.69 -10.40 23.24
CA ASP A 394 7.87 -11.13 24.22
C ASP A 394 8.69 -11.95 25.25
N GLN A 395 9.83 -12.51 24.87
CA GLN A 395 10.67 -13.32 25.77
C GLN A 395 11.79 -12.53 26.46
N ASP A 396 12.14 -11.35 25.96
CA ASP A 396 13.17 -10.50 26.53
C ASP A 396 12.86 -9.02 26.24
N ALA A 397 12.33 -8.35 27.27
CA ALA A 397 11.97 -6.95 27.21
C ALA A 397 13.19 -6.02 27.12
N ASP A 398 14.36 -6.48 27.56
CA ASP A 398 15.62 -5.72 27.59
C ASP A 398 16.57 -6.11 26.45
N ALA A 399 16.09 -6.90 25.49
CA ALA A 399 16.88 -7.38 24.35
C ALA A 399 17.62 -6.23 23.65
N VAL A 400 18.91 -6.44 23.39
CA VAL A 400 19.77 -5.49 22.68
C VAL A 400 20.05 -5.99 21.27
N VAL A 401 19.87 -5.12 20.29
CA VAL A 401 20.21 -5.42 18.90
C VAL A 401 21.73 -5.44 18.75
N TRP A 402 22.25 -6.51 18.18
CA TRP A 402 23.63 -6.61 17.72
C TRP A 402 23.65 -7.23 16.33
N ASN A 403 24.15 -6.47 15.36
CA ASN A 403 24.14 -6.81 13.95
C ASN A 403 25.44 -6.34 13.29
N TYR A 404 26.53 -7.05 13.60
CA TYR A 404 27.88 -6.76 13.09
C TYR A 404 28.57 -8.02 12.58
N ARG A 405 29.68 -7.82 11.86
CA ARG A 405 30.54 -8.89 11.35
C ARG A 405 32.01 -8.63 11.68
N TRP A 406 32.84 -9.67 11.62
CA TRP A 406 34.30 -9.58 11.69
C TRP A 406 34.95 -10.52 10.68
N SER A 407 36.28 -10.42 10.52
CA SER A 407 37.04 -11.21 9.55
C SER A 407 38.08 -12.08 10.25
N GLU A 408 38.33 -13.26 9.69
CA GLU A 408 39.46 -14.14 9.98
C GLU A 408 40.25 -14.33 8.70
N THR A 409 41.54 -14.01 8.70
CA THR A 409 42.47 -14.23 7.60
C THR A 409 42.82 -15.72 7.52
N LYS A 410 42.68 -16.32 6.34
CA LYS A 410 43.16 -17.69 6.07
C LYS A 410 44.08 -17.72 4.85
N GLU A 411 44.80 -18.84 4.71
CA GLU A 411 45.69 -19.09 3.58
C GLU A 411 44.95 -19.10 2.22
N ASP A 412 43.67 -19.47 2.19
CA ASP A 412 42.81 -19.56 1.00
C ASP A 412 41.85 -18.36 0.82
N GLY A 413 41.94 -17.36 1.69
CA GLY A 413 41.12 -16.14 1.68
C GLY A 413 40.50 -15.84 3.04
N SER A 414 40.12 -14.58 3.27
CA SER A 414 39.45 -14.21 4.52
C SER A 414 38.09 -14.88 4.66
N GLN A 415 37.82 -15.49 5.81
CA GLN A 415 36.48 -15.93 6.20
C GLN A 415 35.78 -14.82 7.00
N LEU A 416 34.56 -14.50 6.59
CA LEU A 416 33.70 -13.59 7.33
C LEU A 416 32.87 -14.36 8.37
N HIS A 417 32.74 -13.76 9.55
CA HIS A 417 31.95 -14.27 10.65
C HIS A 417 30.96 -13.18 11.09
N TYR A 418 29.80 -13.59 11.59
CA TYR A 418 28.68 -12.70 11.91
C TYR A 418 28.21 -12.94 13.33
N TYR A 419 27.81 -11.87 14.02
CA TYR A 419 27.18 -12.01 15.31
C TYR A 419 25.94 -12.91 15.17
N THR A 420 25.93 -14.01 15.93
CA THR A 420 24.83 -14.99 15.99
C THR A 420 24.31 -15.45 14.61
N GLU A 421 25.19 -15.59 13.62
CA GLU A 421 24.85 -16.01 12.26
C GLU A 421 23.87 -15.05 11.53
N ASN A 422 23.86 -13.76 11.88
CA ASN A 422 23.07 -12.73 11.17
C ASN A 422 23.74 -12.35 9.81
N GLU A 423 23.90 -13.33 8.93
CA GLU A 423 24.46 -13.17 7.59
C GLU A 423 23.63 -12.17 6.75
N GLY A 424 24.29 -11.37 5.92
CA GLY A 424 23.63 -10.43 5.02
C GLY A 424 23.16 -9.10 5.64
N SER A 425 23.40 -8.90 6.93
CA SER A 425 23.02 -7.72 7.72
C SER A 425 23.38 -6.36 7.12
N SER A 426 22.58 -5.34 7.49
CA SER A 426 22.84 -3.91 7.31
C SER A 426 23.10 -3.22 8.66
N PRO A 427 23.77 -2.05 8.70
CA PRO A 427 24.09 -1.34 9.95
C PRO A 427 22.86 -0.89 10.73
N ALA A 428 21.73 -0.73 10.04
CA ALA A 428 20.42 -0.52 10.61
C ALA A 428 19.41 -1.48 9.97
N ILE A 429 18.37 -1.86 10.71
CA ILE A 429 17.23 -2.64 10.22
C ILE A 429 15.92 -1.92 10.54
N VAL A 430 14.85 -2.20 9.81
CA VAL A 430 13.53 -1.62 10.09
C VAL A 430 12.99 -2.17 11.41
N ARG A 431 12.41 -1.27 12.24
CA ARG A 431 11.68 -1.62 13.47
C ARG A 431 10.24 -1.11 13.52
N LYS A 432 9.86 -0.25 12.57
CA LYS A 432 8.52 0.37 12.51
C LYS A 432 7.43 -0.70 12.48
N MET A 433 6.27 -0.41 13.09
CA MET A 433 5.12 -1.33 13.13
C MET A 433 5.43 -2.67 13.81
N SER A 434 6.37 -2.68 14.76
CA SER A 434 6.71 -3.86 15.55
C SER A 434 5.92 -3.87 16.86
N ASP A 435 5.20 -4.96 17.13
CA ASP A 435 4.61 -5.25 18.44
C ASP A 435 5.62 -5.96 19.36
N PRO A 436 6.05 -5.37 20.48
CA PRO A 436 6.94 -6.06 21.42
C PRO A 436 6.28 -7.25 22.14
N ALA A 437 4.96 -7.41 22.09
CA ALA A 437 4.23 -8.47 22.79
C ALA A 437 3.89 -9.70 21.92
N GLU A 438 4.15 -9.64 20.61
CA GLU A 438 3.81 -10.74 19.70
C GLU A 438 4.67 -11.99 19.94
N ASN A 439 4.07 -13.17 19.76
CA ASN A 439 4.64 -14.46 20.15
C ASN A 439 5.83 -14.86 19.26
N SER A 440 7.04 -14.74 19.78
CA SER A 440 8.25 -15.08 19.01
C SER A 440 8.56 -16.58 19.02
N ALA A 441 7.96 -17.37 19.92
CA ALA A 441 8.20 -18.81 20.04
C ALA A 441 7.72 -19.61 18.80
N ASN A 442 6.78 -19.07 18.03
CA ASN A 442 6.31 -19.64 16.77
C ASN A 442 6.90 -18.95 15.53
N THR A 443 7.95 -18.15 15.70
CA THR A 443 8.52 -17.30 14.64
C THR A 443 7.51 -16.29 14.08
N TYR A 444 6.69 -15.71 14.96
CA TYR A 444 5.64 -14.73 14.63
C TYR A 444 4.65 -15.25 13.56
N GLN A 445 4.39 -16.56 13.54
CA GLN A 445 3.57 -17.20 12.50
C GLN A 445 2.10 -16.76 12.55
N TRP A 446 1.60 -16.48 13.75
CA TRP A 446 0.21 -16.13 14.01
C TRP A 446 0.08 -14.69 14.49
N ASP A 447 0.89 -13.79 13.96
CA ASP A 447 0.87 -12.37 14.30
C ASP A 447 -0.49 -11.75 13.93
N GLY A 448 -1.21 -11.28 14.94
CA GLY A 448 -2.55 -10.73 14.79
C GLY A 448 -2.59 -9.23 14.51
N THR A 449 -1.43 -8.55 14.53
CA THR A 449 -1.34 -7.09 14.51
C THR A 449 -2.01 -6.50 13.28
N ASP A 450 -3.05 -5.69 13.48
CA ASP A 450 -3.77 -4.98 12.42
C ASP A 450 -2.86 -4.15 11.48
N VAL A 451 -3.24 -4.10 10.19
CA VAL A 451 -2.55 -3.28 9.17
C VAL A 451 -3.39 -2.06 8.81
N TYR A 452 -2.81 -0.86 8.96
CA TYR A 452 -3.48 0.39 8.63
C TYR A 452 -3.33 0.75 7.15
N GLU A 453 -4.44 0.73 6.40
CA GLU A 453 -4.45 1.07 4.98
C GLU A 453 -4.54 2.58 4.73
N TYR A 454 -5.25 3.29 5.59
CA TYR A 454 -5.37 4.74 5.46
C TYR A 454 -5.38 5.36 6.85
N ARG A 455 -4.43 6.26 7.10
CA ARG A 455 -4.35 7.05 8.33
C ARG A 455 -4.59 8.52 8.09
N TYR A 456 -4.99 9.25 9.12
CA TYR A 456 -5.25 10.69 9.07
C TYR A 456 -4.02 11.49 8.64
N ALA A 457 -2.80 11.05 8.97
CA ALA A 457 -1.58 11.67 8.44
C ALA A 457 -1.51 11.66 6.90
N GLU A 458 -1.96 10.60 6.23
CA GLU A 458 -2.02 10.57 4.76
C GLU A 458 -3.01 11.62 4.23
N LEU A 459 -4.16 11.79 4.88
CA LEU A 459 -5.15 12.80 4.49
C LEU A 459 -4.58 14.23 4.61
N LEU A 460 -3.83 14.51 5.69
CA LEU A 460 -3.14 15.79 5.86
C LEU A 460 -2.04 15.99 4.81
N LEU A 461 -1.29 14.95 4.45
CA LEU A 461 -0.27 15.04 3.40
C LEU A 461 -0.89 15.25 2.01
N ASN A 462 -2.04 14.64 1.73
CA ASN A 462 -2.80 14.93 0.50
C ASN A 462 -3.22 16.42 0.48
N LEU A 463 -3.68 16.93 1.62
CA LEU A 463 -4.10 18.33 1.76
C LEU A 463 -2.92 19.30 1.58
N ALA A 464 -1.78 19.02 2.21
CA ALA A 464 -0.56 19.80 2.08
C ALA A 464 -0.07 19.87 0.63
N GLU A 465 -0.18 18.77 -0.11
CA GLU A 465 0.18 18.72 -1.52
C GLU A 465 -0.79 19.50 -2.40
N CYS A 466 -2.11 19.36 -2.17
CA CYS A 466 -3.12 20.15 -2.87
C CYS A 466 -2.95 21.66 -2.64
N TYR A 467 -2.65 22.07 -1.41
CA TYR A 467 -2.32 23.46 -1.08
C TYR A 467 -1.10 23.95 -1.86
N ALA A 468 0.00 23.20 -1.85
CA ALA A 468 1.20 23.56 -2.60
C ALA A 468 0.91 23.69 -4.11
N ALA A 469 0.24 22.69 -4.70
CA ALA A 469 -0.05 22.66 -6.13
C ALA A 469 -0.99 23.80 -6.58
N THR A 470 -1.92 24.24 -5.71
CA THR A 470 -2.81 25.38 -5.97
C THR A 470 -2.19 26.74 -5.62
N GLY A 471 -0.97 26.76 -5.07
CA GLY A 471 -0.21 27.98 -4.74
C GLY A 471 -0.40 28.50 -3.31
N ASP A 472 -1.11 27.79 -2.44
CA ASP A 472 -1.26 28.11 -1.02
C ASP A 472 -0.10 27.50 -0.20
N ILE A 473 1.09 28.06 -0.40
CA ILE A 473 2.33 27.59 0.23
C ILE A 473 2.25 27.66 1.76
N SER A 474 1.59 28.70 2.30
CA SER A 474 1.51 28.89 3.75
C SER A 474 0.71 27.76 4.42
N ASN A 475 -0.43 27.35 3.86
CA ASN A 475 -1.19 26.25 4.43
C ASN A 475 -0.53 24.89 4.18
N SER A 476 0.20 24.73 3.08
CA SER A 476 1.03 23.54 2.85
C SER A 476 2.08 23.36 3.95
N VAL A 477 2.91 24.38 4.19
CA VAL A 477 3.96 24.38 5.22
C VAL A 477 3.36 24.18 6.61
N LYS A 478 2.24 24.84 6.91
CA LYS A 478 1.53 24.67 8.18
C LYS A 478 1.09 23.21 8.40
N THR A 479 0.51 22.59 7.37
CA THR A 479 -0.01 21.21 7.45
C THR A 479 1.14 20.20 7.65
N ILE A 480 2.28 20.40 6.98
CA ILE A 480 3.51 19.61 7.23
C ILE A 480 3.99 19.83 8.68
N GLY A 481 3.95 21.08 9.15
CA GLY A 481 4.29 21.43 10.52
C GLY A 481 3.45 20.72 11.58
N GLU A 482 2.16 20.47 11.33
CA GLU A 482 1.29 19.72 12.26
C GLU A 482 1.76 18.27 12.47
N ILE A 483 2.20 17.61 11.39
CA ILE A 483 2.75 16.25 11.41
C ILE A 483 4.08 16.20 12.16
N ARG A 484 4.96 17.17 11.91
CA ARG A 484 6.28 17.30 12.56
C ARG A 484 6.16 17.65 14.05
N ALA A 485 5.25 18.54 14.40
CA ALA A 485 4.98 18.92 15.79
C ALA A 485 4.53 17.72 16.63
N ARG A 486 3.69 16.84 16.06
CA ARG A 486 3.17 15.65 16.74
C ARG A 486 4.25 14.67 17.17
N VAL A 487 5.41 14.66 16.53
CA VAL A 487 6.56 13.80 16.92
C VAL A 487 7.63 14.55 17.71
N GLY A 488 7.40 15.82 18.05
CA GLY A 488 8.29 16.61 18.91
C GLY A 488 9.37 17.42 18.18
N ILE A 489 9.28 17.59 16.87
CA ILE A 489 10.19 18.49 16.14
C ILE A 489 9.89 19.94 16.58
N PRO A 490 10.91 20.74 16.95
CA PRO A 490 10.72 22.09 17.44
C PRO A 490 10.22 23.02 16.32
N ALA A 491 9.32 23.96 16.64
CA ALA A 491 8.76 24.92 15.68
C ALA A 491 9.79 25.91 15.10
N SER A 492 11.03 25.92 15.60
CA SER A 492 12.14 26.71 15.08
C SER A 492 12.33 26.49 13.59
N ASN A 493 12.54 27.58 12.85
CA ASN A 493 12.77 27.53 11.40
C ASN A 493 11.69 26.75 10.64
N ASN A 494 10.42 26.91 11.03
CA ASN A 494 9.27 26.18 10.49
C ASN A 494 9.43 24.65 10.59
N TYR A 495 9.73 24.14 11.79
CA TYR A 495 9.99 22.71 11.99
C TYR A 495 11.15 22.18 11.13
N GLY A 496 12.16 23.01 10.92
CA GLY A 496 13.32 22.72 10.08
C GLY A 496 13.08 22.79 8.57
N LEU A 497 11.89 23.19 8.11
CA LEU A 497 11.58 23.38 6.69
C LEU A 497 12.25 24.62 6.09
N GLY A 498 12.65 25.58 6.91
CA GLY A 498 13.18 26.86 6.44
C GLY A 498 12.11 27.77 5.86
N THR A 499 12.54 28.65 4.97
CA THR A 499 11.65 29.58 4.26
C THR A 499 11.33 29.01 2.89
N ILE A 500 10.09 28.55 2.70
CA ILE A 500 9.59 28.05 1.43
C ILE A 500 8.68 29.11 0.81
N THR A 501 9.06 29.63 -0.35
CA THR A 501 8.30 30.67 -1.09
C THR A 501 7.91 30.24 -2.50
N ASP A 502 8.39 29.09 -2.95
CA ASP A 502 8.07 28.52 -4.25
C ASP A 502 7.17 27.29 -4.09
N LYS A 503 6.24 27.11 -5.03
CA LYS A 503 5.26 26.02 -4.97
C LYS A 503 5.89 24.65 -5.22
N ASN A 504 6.91 24.57 -6.07
CA ASN A 504 7.58 23.30 -6.40
C ASN A 504 8.46 22.88 -5.21
N GLU A 505 9.09 23.84 -4.54
CA GLU A 505 9.76 23.59 -3.25
C GLU A 505 8.77 23.12 -2.17
N ALA A 506 7.55 23.68 -2.12
CA ALA A 506 6.51 23.21 -1.21
C ALA A 506 6.01 21.78 -1.54
N ILE A 507 5.84 21.46 -2.83
CA ILE A 507 5.53 20.10 -3.30
C ILE A 507 6.65 19.14 -2.90
N LYS A 508 7.92 19.48 -3.20
CA LYS A 508 9.10 18.68 -2.84
C LYS A 508 9.20 18.46 -1.34
N ALA A 509 8.94 19.48 -0.53
CA ALA A 509 8.90 19.36 0.93
C ALA A 509 7.78 18.41 1.39
N CYS A 510 6.59 18.51 0.80
CA CYS A 510 5.50 17.57 1.07
C CYS A 510 5.88 16.14 0.71
N LEU A 511 6.43 15.90 -0.50
CA LEU A 511 6.87 14.57 -0.93
C LEU A 511 7.96 13.98 -0.04
N ARG A 512 8.88 14.82 0.47
CA ARG A 512 9.87 14.39 1.45
C ARG A 512 9.23 14.02 2.78
N GLU A 513 8.26 14.81 3.26
CA GLU A 513 7.53 14.46 4.48
C GLU A 513 6.72 13.17 4.32
N ARG A 514 6.09 12.95 3.15
CA ARG A 514 5.42 11.68 2.83
C ARG A 514 6.38 10.50 2.92
N GLN A 515 7.59 10.64 2.38
CA GLN A 515 8.60 9.58 2.41
C GLN A 515 9.05 9.23 3.84
N VAL A 516 9.08 10.20 4.77
CA VAL A 516 9.45 9.99 6.16
C VAL A 516 8.28 9.43 6.98
N GLU A 517 7.13 10.10 6.92
CA GLU A 517 5.94 9.75 7.71
C GLU A 517 5.39 8.38 7.33
N LEU A 518 5.35 8.07 6.04
CA LEU A 518 4.74 6.86 5.47
C LEU A 518 5.80 5.80 5.07
N ALA A 519 7.05 5.95 5.53
CA ALA A 519 8.13 5.00 5.26
C ALA A 519 7.70 3.58 5.63
N TYR A 520 7.91 2.63 4.71
CA TYR A 520 7.56 1.21 4.85
C TYR A 520 6.06 0.89 5.06
N GLU A 521 5.16 1.88 4.99
CA GLU A 521 3.69 1.67 5.01
C GLU A 521 3.09 1.55 3.62
N GLY A 522 3.97 1.56 2.62
CA GLY A 522 3.61 1.10 1.33
C GLY A 522 3.00 2.10 0.37
N LYS A 523 3.38 3.35 0.57
CA LYS A 523 2.90 4.48 -0.22
C LYS A 523 3.94 4.95 -1.22
N ARG A 524 5.22 4.63 -1.00
CA ARG A 524 6.34 5.20 -1.77
C ARG A 524 6.30 4.88 -3.26
N TYR A 525 6.01 3.63 -3.64
CA TYR A 525 5.85 3.25 -5.05
C TYR A 525 4.83 4.14 -5.77
N TRP A 526 3.69 4.39 -5.13
CA TRP A 526 2.60 5.18 -5.72
C TRP A 526 2.92 6.67 -5.77
N ASP A 527 3.71 7.17 -4.83
CA ASP A 527 4.22 8.54 -4.88
C ASP A 527 5.23 8.70 -6.04
N LEU A 528 6.20 7.79 -6.19
CA LEU A 528 7.12 7.78 -7.34
C LEU A 528 6.37 7.65 -8.68
N TRP A 529 5.38 6.78 -8.73
CA TRP A 529 4.60 6.50 -9.93
C TRP A 529 3.72 7.68 -10.36
N ARG A 530 2.93 8.26 -9.45
CA ARG A 530 1.98 9.33 -9.81
C ARG A 530 2.68 10.64 -10.15
N TRP A 531 3.84 10.88 -9.52
CA TRP A 531 4.70 12.01 -9.80
C TRP A 531 5.69 11.78 -10.94
N MET A 532 5.74 10.56 -11.49
CA MET A 532 6.63 10.20 -12.59
C MET A 532 8.13 10.42 -12.27
N LEU A 533 8.56 10.04 -11.07
CA LEU A 533 9.90 10.33 -10.55
C LEU A 533 10.98 9.29 -10.90
N TYR A 534 10.65 8.25 -11.68
CA TYR A 534 11.67 7.28 -12.09
C TYR A 534 12.60 7.84 -13.17
N ASN A 535 12.06 8.62 -14.11
CA ASN A 535 12.78 9.19 -15.25
C ASN A 535 12.41 10.67 -15.41
N ASP A 536 13.06 11.35 -16.35
CA ASP A 536 12.79 12.76 -16.66
C ASP A 536 13.04 13.01 -18.17
N ASP A 537 12.15 12.47 -18.98
CA ASP A 537 12.24 12.55 -20.44
C ASP A 537 11.14 13.44 -21.03
N ALA A 538 11.54 14.64 -21.49
CA ALA A 538 10.63 15.61 -22.07
C ALA A 538 9.95 15.09 -23.37
N SER A 539 10.56 14.13 -24.08
CA SER A 539 9.97 13.54 -25.29
C SER A 539 8.75 12.66 -24.98
N ASP A 540 8.68 12.12 -23.77
CA ASP A 540 7.55 11.37 -23.24
C ASP A 540 6.56 12.25 -22.42
N ASN A 541 6.75 13.57 -22.46
CA ASN A 541 6.04 14.56 -21.65
C ASN A 541 6.27 14.41 -20.14
N ASN A 542 7.43 13.89 -19.73
CA ASN A 542 7.85 13.87 -18.33
C ASN A 542 8.98 14.88 -18.08
N THR A 543 8.70 15.91 -17.29
CA THR A 543 9.69 16.93 -16.86
C THR A 543 9.62 17.18 -15.36
N THR A 544 9.03 16.23 -14.63
CA THR A 544 8.66 16.40 -13.22
C THR A 544 9.87 16.53 -12.31
N CYS A 545 10.92 15.74 -12.54
CA CYS A 545 12.14 15.76 -11.73
C CYS A 545 12.87 17.09 -11.90
N THR A 546 13.10 17.56 -13.14
CA THR A 546 13.70 18.87 -13.41
C THR A 546 12.89 20.01 -12.81
N ILE A 547 11.56 20.00 -12.96
CA ILE A 547 10.70 21.08 -12.45
C ILE A 547 10.69 21.15 -10.92
N LEU A 548 10.73 20.00 -10.25
CA LEU A 548 10.77 19.91 -8.79
C LEU A 548 12.19 20.01 -8.22
N GLY A 549 13.24 19.92 -9.03
CA GLY A 549 14.62 19.81 -8.54
C GLY A 549 14.83 18.53 -7.72
N ILE A 550 14.27 17.41 -8.18
CA ILE A 550 14.45 16.07 -7.59
C ILE A 550 15.29 15.24 -8.57
N GLU A 551 16.28 14.51 -8.08
CA GLU A 551 17.02 13.57 -8.93
C GLU A 551 16.12 12.39 -9.34
N PRO A 552 16.05 12.04 -10.64
CA PRO A 552 15.32 10.85 -11.07
C PRO A 552 15.89 9.58 -10.44
N LEU A 553 15.05 8.58 -10.16
CA LEU A 553 15.54 7.32 -9.61
C LEU A 553 16.41 6.55 -10.62
N ASN A 554 16.16 6.71 -11.92
CA ASN A 554 16.96 6.09 -12.98
C ASN A 554 18.43 6.54 -12.91
N GLY A 555 19.34 5.58 -13.08
CA GLY A 555 20.78 5.80 -13.01
C GLY A 555 21.35 5.75 -11.60
N THR A 556 20.51 5.71 -10.57
CA THR A 556 20.94 5.51 -9.18
C THR A 556 21.10 4.01 -8.84
N ALA A 557 21.83 3.71 -7.77
CA ALA A 557 21.89 2.37 -7.18
C ALA A 557 21.78 2.49 -5.66
N ARG A 558 21.06 1.56 -5.02
CA ARG A 558 20.98 1.54 -3.55
C ARG A 558 22.32 1.09 -2.98
N VAL A 559 22.76 1.78 -1.93
CA VAL A 559 24.00 1.46 -1.23
C VAL A 559 23.69 0.64 0.02
N GLY A 560 24.30 -0.54 0.12
CA GLY A 560 24.35 -1.33 1.35
C GLY A 560 25.77 -1.33 1.92
N LYS A 561 25.87 -1.37 3.25
CA LYS A 561 27.13 -1.48 3.99
C LYS A 561 27.02 -2.65 4.98
N TYR A 562 28.15 -3.04 5.54
CA TYR A 562 28.21 -3.86 6.76
C TYR A 562 28.71 -3.01 7.93
N LEU A 563 28.28 -3.35 9.15
CA LEU A 563 28.95 -2.90 10.36
C LEU A 563 30.08 -3.88 10.68
N GLN A 564 31.31 -3.46 10.47
CA GLN A 564 32.51 -4.30 10.52
C GLN A 564 33.33 -3.99 11.77
N VAL A 565 33.74 -5.02 12.53
CA VAL A 565 34.69 -4.87 13.64
C VAL A 565 36.06 -4.42 13.12
N LYS A 566 36.65 -3.41 13.78
CA LYS A 566 38.00 -2.89 13.51
C LYS A 566 39.07 -3.81 14.10
N ASP A 567 40.21 -3.88 13.39
CA ASP A 567 41.48 -4.39 13.91
C ASP A 567 41.41 -5.79 14.56
N TYR A 568 40.52 -6.67 14.08
CA TYR A 568 40.38 -8.03 14.56
C TYR A 568 40.57 -9.06 13.45
N ASP A 569 41.35 -10.08 13.77
CA ASP A 569 41.65 -11.22 12.90
C ASP A 569 41.54 -12.51 13.71
N GLY A 570 40.37 -13.14 13.68
CA GLY A 570 40.13 -14.37 14.41
C GLY A 570 38.73 -14.93 14.21
N LYS A 571 38.57 -16.21 14.56
CA LYS A 571 37.28 -16.90 14.43
C LYS A 571 36.27 -16.54 15.52
N ALA A 572 36.74 -16.31 16.74
CA ALA A 572 35.86 -16.03 17.87
C ALA A 572 35.27 -14.62 17.75
N ASP A 573 34.10 -14.39 18.31
CA ASP A 573 33.54 -13.04 18.37
C ASP A 573 34.39 -12.17 19.31
N PRO A 574 35.02 -11.08 18.81
CA PRO A 574 35.90 -10.24 19.61
C PRO A 574 35.18 -9.37 20.63
N LEU A 575 33.88 -9.13 20.46
CA LEU A 575 33.14 -8.16 21.26
C LEU A 575 32.25 -8.80 22.32
N VAL A 576 32.20 -10.13 22.48
CA VAL A 576 31.32 -10.82 23.45
C VAL A 576 31.38 -10.23 24.86
N SER A 577 32.59 -9.98 25.38
CA SER A 577 32.75 -9.37 26.71
C SER A 577 32.48 -7.87 26.70
N VAL A 578 32.85 -7.19 25.62
CA VAL A 578 32.71 -5.75 25.44
C VAL A 578 31.23 -5.33 25.36
N ILE A 579 30.40 -6.08 24.64
CA ILE A 579 28.97 -5.80 24.52
C ILE A 579 28.20 -6.19 25.78
N ALA A 580 28.70 -7.14 26.58
CA ALA A 580 28.07 -7.52 27.85
C ALA A 580 28.17 -6.40 28.90
N ASP A 581 29.24 -5.60 28.85
CA ASP A 581 29.46 -4.44 29.73
C ASP A 581 28.93 -3.12 29.13
N PHE A 582 28.47 -3.13 27.87
CA PHE A 582 27.95 -1.93 27.21
C PHE A 582 26.56 -1.58 27.74
N GLU A 583 26.38 -0.32 28.15
CA GLU A 583 25.06 0.22 28.50
C GLU A 583 24.29 0.57 27.21
N PRO A 584 23.24 -0.18 26.85
CA PRO A 584 22.54 0.00 25.59
C PRO A 584 21.73 1.31 25.58
N VAL A 585 21.41 1.79 24.38
CA VAL A 585 20.50 2.93 24.19
C VAL A 585 19.06 2.47 24.39
N ASP A 586 18.31 3.12 25.28
CA ASP A 586 16.90 2.84 25.54
C ASP A 586 16.02 3.99 25.01
N VAL A 587 15.67 3.94 23.73
CA VAL A 587 14.85 4.96 23.05
C VAL A 587 13.52 5.23 23.78
N ASP A 588 12.98 4.23 24.47
CA ASP A 588 11.66 4.31 25.07
C ASP A 588 11.69 4.98 26.46
N ASN A 589 12.83 4.93 27.14
CA ASN A 589 12.98 5.35 28.55
C ASN A 589 14.17 6.29 28.84
N ALA A 590 14.98 6.64 27.83
CA ALA A 590 16.13 7.51 28.00
C ALA A 590 15.74 8.88 28.59
N ALA A 591 16.41 9.26 29.68
CA ALA A 591 16.25 10.61 30.24
C ALA A 591 16.89 11.68 29.34
N ASP A 592 18.00 11.32 28.69
CA ASP A 592 18.66 12.12 27.66
C ASP A 592 19.12 11.18 26.53
N LEU A 593 18.25 11.04 25.53
CA LEU A 593 18.51 10.18 24.37
C LEU A 593 19.77 10.61 23.62
N GLN A 594 20.11 11.90 23.57
CA GLN A 594 21.31 12.35 22.84
C GLN A 594 22.59 12.00 23.60
N ALA A 595 22.58 12.02 24.93
CA ALA A 595 23.70 11.52 25.73
C ALA A 595 23.95 10.03 25.46
N GLU A 596 22.88 9.21 25.43
CA GLU A 596 22.99 7.78 25.12
C GLU A 596 23.48 7.53 23.67
N MET A 597 22.97 8.29 22.70
CA MET A 597 23.45 8.23 21.30
C MET A 597 24.91 8.67 21.16
N ASN A 598 25.37 9.63 21.97
CA ASN A 598 26.78 10.02 22.01
C ASN A 598 27.65 8.88 22.55
N ARG A 599 27.25 8.24 23.66
CA ARG A 599 27.91 7.04 24.20
C ARG A 599 28.00 5.92 23.16
N LEU A 600 26.89 5.66 22.46
CA LEU A 600 26.89 4.68 21.37
C LEU A 600 27.82 5.08 20.22
N GLY A 601 27.86 6.37 19.88
CA GLY A 601 28.75 6.89 18.83
C GLY A 601 30.23 6.73 19.18
N GLU A 602 30.60 6.93 20.45
CA GLU A 602 31.95 6.65 20.95
C GLU A 602 32.29 5.16 20.85
N PHE A 603 31.36 4.30 21.27
CA PHE A 603 31.50 2.84 21.13
C PHE A 603 31.70 2.42 19.67
N TRP A 604 30.86 2.89 18.75
CA TRP A 604 30.98 2.59 17.32
C TRP A 604 32.31 3.11 16.76
N SER A 605 32.73 4.31 17.15
CA SER A 605 34.00 4.89 16.71
C SER A 605 35.21 4.08 17.17
N GLN A 606 35.13 3.43 18.34
CA GLN A 606 36.19 2.58 18.87
C GLN A 606 36.21 1.19 18.20
N HIS A 607 35.03 0.59 17.99
CA HIS A 607 34.95 -0.83 17.65
C HIS A 607 34.57 -1.13 16.20
N PHE A 608 33.92 -0.20 15.50
CA PHE A 608 33.33 -0.48 14.20
C PHE A 608 33.73 0.49 13.09
N VAL A 609 33.67 0.01 11.85
CA VAL A 609 33.71 0.79 10.62
C VAL A 609 32.56 0.36 9.71
N LEU A 610 32.01 1.29 8.93
CA LEU A 610 31.09 0.93 7.85
C LEU A 610 31.91 0.41 6.66
N GLN A 611 31.74 -0.87 6.35
CA GLN A 611 32.47 -1.55 5.30
C GLN A 611 31.59 -1.72 4.06
N ASP A 612 32.17 -1.47 2.88
CA ASP A 612 31.53 -1.80 1.61
C ASP A 612 31.28 -3.28 1.47
N ARG A 613 30.18 -3.62 0.80
CA ARG A 613 29.85 -5.01 0.50
C ARG A 613 30.68 -5.48 -0.69
N GLU A 614 31.11 -6.75 -0.62
CA GLU A 614 31.83 -7.41 -1.70
C GLU A 614 30.95 -7.58 -2.95
N THR A 615 29.65 -7.78 -2.73
CA THR A 615 28.62 -7.77 -3.78
C THR A 615 27.64 -6.62 -3.51
N PRO A 616 27.44 -5.71 -4.48
CA PRO A 616 26.46 -4.64 -4.38
C PRO A 616 25.06 -5.18 -4.08
N VAL A 617 24.28 -4.45 -3.30
CA VAL A 617 22.90 -4.86 -2.96
C VAL A 617 21.97 -4.80 -4.16
N ASP A 618 22.28 -3.91 -5.09
CA ASP A 618 21.69 -3.85 -6.41
C ASP A 618 22.67 -4.45 -7.40
N ASN A 619 22.44 -5.70 -7.78
CA ASN A 619 23.31 -6.41 -8.70
C ASN A 619 22.53 -7.29 -9.68
N VAL A 620 23.12 -7.50 -10.84
CA VAL A 620 22.72 -8.52 -11.81
C VAL A 620 23.94 -9.41 -12.06
N ASN A 621 23.82 -10.70 -11.76
CA ASN A 621 24.92 -11.67 -11.84
C ASN A 621 26.16 -11.24 -11.01
N GLY A 622 25.95 -10.63 -9.84
CA GLY A 622 27.01 -10.22 -8.92
C GLY A 622 27.76 -8.93 -9.32
N GLN A 623 27.37 -8.27 -10.41
CA GLN A 623 27.90 -6.95 -10.80
C GLN A 623 26.91 -5.85 -10.45
N GLU A 624 27.40 -4.68 -10.06
CA GLU A 624 26.54 -3.53 -9.74
C GLU A 624 25.58 -3.23 -10.89
N ALA A 625 24.32 -3.01 -10.54
CA ALA A 625 23.27 -2.66 -11.48
C ALA A 625 22.58 -1.38 -11.01
N VAL A 626 22.43 -0.44 -11.93
CA VAL A 626 21.68 0.80 -11.69
C VAL A 626 20.20 0.58 -11.99
N ILE A 627 19.35 1.32 -11.29
CA ILE A 627 17.92 1.36 -11.51
C ILE A 627 17.64 1.92 -12.91
N SER A 628 16.82 1.21 -13.68
CA SER A 628 16.37 1.62 -15.00
C SER A 628 14.90 1.31 -15.19
N TRP A 629 14.09 2.35 -15.38
CA TRP A 629 12.65 2.31 -15.59
C TRP A 629 12.31 2.92 -16.95
N GLN A 630 11.54 2.19 -17.75
CA GLN A 630 11.07 2.65 -19.06
C GLN A 630 9.69 3.31 -18.95
N GLU A 631 9.39 4.22 -19.87
CA GLU A 631 8.14 4.99 -19.84
C GLU A 631 6.89 4.12 -19.89
N ASN A 632 6.93 3.03 -20.65
CA ASN A 632 5.80 2.10 -20.75
C ASN A 632 5.54 1.35 -19.42
N TYR A 633 6.43 1.40 -18.42
CA TYR A 633 6.25 0.68 -17.15
C TYR A 633 5.34 1.39 -16.17
N TYR A 634 5.08 2.68 -16.36
CA TYR A 634 4.08 3.40 -15.57
C TYR A 634 2.69 2.79 -15.76
N LEU A 635 2.26 2.52 -16.99
CA LEU A 635 0.97 1.88 -17.25
C LEU A 635 1.19 0.64 -18.09
N SER A 636 0.81 -0.51 -17.56
CA SER A 636 0.88 -1.78 -18.27
C SER A 636 -0.01 -1.78 -19.51
N GLY A 637 0.44 -2.52 -20.53
CA GLY A 637 -0.43 -2.97 -21.61
C GLY A 637 -1.38 -4.06 -21.15
N LEU A 638 -2.30 -4.46 -22.02
CA LEU A 638 -3.16 -5.61 -21.81
C LEU A 638 -2.37 -6.92 -22.04
N PRO A 639 -2.57 -7.94 -21.19
CA PRO A 639 -1.91 -9.23 -21.35
C PRO A 639 -2.51 -10.04 -22.50
N SER A 640 -1.73 -10.98 -23.04
CA SER A 640 -2.11 -11.75 -24.24
C SER A 640 -3.47 -12.45 -24.13
N ASN A 641 -3.81 -12.99 -22.95
CA ASN A 641 -5.09 -13.67 -22.75
C ASN A 641 -6.28 -12.72 -22.89
N VAL A 642 -6.15 -11.47 -22.41
CA VAL A 642 -7.22 -10.46 -22.49
C VAL A 642 -7.44 -10.03 -23.93
N LEU A 643 -6.36 -9.75 -24.67
CA LEU A 643 -6.44 -9.38 -26.08
C LEU A 643 -7.03 -10.50 -26.95
N ASN A 644 -6.69 -11.76 -26.65
CA ASN A 644 -7.24 -12.91 -27.35
C ASN A 644 -8.74 -13.11 -27.10
N MET A 645 -9.20 -12.88 -25.88
CA MET A 645 -10.62 -13.01 -25.52
C MET A 645 -11.47 -11.83 -25.97
N ASN A 646 -10.86 -10.63 -26.01
CA ASN A 646 -11.52 -9.38 -26.29
C ASN A 646 -10.77 -8.64 -27.41
N PRO A 647 -10.79 -9.15 -28.65
CA PRO A 647 -10.00 -8.60 -29.76
C PRO A 647 -10.41 -7.19 -30.19
N TRP A 648 -11.49 -6.65 -29.64
CA TRP A 648 -11.90 -5.25 -29.84
C TRP A 648 -11.21 -4.28 -28.87
N LEU A 649 -10.56 -4.77 -27.81
CA LEU A 649 -9.82 -3.92 -26.88
C LEU A 649 -8.46 -3.54 -27.48
N GLU A 650 -8.16 -2.25 -27.50
CA GLU A 650 -6.89 -1.74 -28.01
C GLU A 650 -5.73 -1.91 -27.01
N GLN A 651 -4.55 -2.24 -27.53
CA GLN A 651 -3.30 -2.27 -26.77
C GLN A 651 -2.80 -0.83 -26.48
N SER A 652 -2.19 -0.64 -25.32
CA SER A 652 -1.60 0.64 -24.90
C SER A 652 -0.34 0.98 -25.71
N LYS A 653 -0.12 2.26 -26.02
CA LYS A 653 1.15 2.75 -26.60
C LYS A 653 2.35 2.32 -25.76
N GLY A 654 3.45 1.96 -26.43
CA GLY A 654 4.67 1.45 -25.80
C GLY A 654 4.63 -0.04 -25.45
N TRP A 655 3.50 -0.71 -25.71
CA TRP A 655 3.34 -2.15 -25.57
C TRP A 655 2.95 -2.79 -26.90
N LEU A 656 3.49 -3.97 -27.15
CA LEU A 656 3.17 -4.79 -28.30
C LEU A 656 1.98 -5.70 -28.00
N ASP A 657 1.11 -5.90 -28.98
CA ASP A 657 0.02 -6.86 -28.91
C ASP A 657 0.49 -8.31 -29.10
N TYR A 658 -0.45 -9.25 -29.21
CA TYR A 658 -0.14 -10.67 -29.42
C TYR A 658 0.57 -10.95 -30.75
N TYR A 659 0.35 -10.12 -31.76
CA TYR A 659 0.96 -10.23 -33.10
C TYR A 659 2.20 -9.34 -33.24
N GLU A 660 2.75 -8.86 -32.12
CA GLU A 660 3.89 -7.95 -32.05
C GLU A 660 3.66 -6.61 -32.76
N SER A 661 2.40 -6.18 -32.92
CA SER A 661 2.03 -4.86 -33.42
C SER A 661 2.03 -3.84 -32.28
N GLU A 662 2.47 -2.61 -32.56
CA GLU A 662 2.50 -1.51 -31.59
C GLU A 662 1.07 -1.10 -31.18
N GLY A 663 0.87 -0.95 -29.87
CA GLY A 663 -0.38 -0.42 -29.33
C GLY A 663 -0.61 1.04 -29.69
N THR A 664 -1.88 1.40 -29.90
CA THR A 664 -2.30 2.72 -30.38
C THR A 664 -2.96 3.56 -29.31
N LEU A 665 -3.45 2.96 -28.22
CA LEU A 665 -4.21 3.66 -27.20
C LEU A 665 -3.29 4.46 -26.27
N ASP A 666 -3.55 5.75 -26.15
CA ASP A 666 -2.93 6.59 -25.13
C ASP A 666 -3.59 6.32 -23.78
N ALA A 667 -3.02 5.38 -23.01
CA ALA A 667 -3.61 4.90 -21.76
C ALA A 667 -3.72 5.96 -20.66
N ARG A 668 -3.06 7.13 -20.80
CA ARG A 668 -3.12 8.23 -19.83
C ARG A 668 -4.30 9.17 -20.02
N LYS A 669 -4.95 9.14 -21.19
CA LYS A 669 -5.97 10.12 -21.58
C LYS A 669 -7.39 9.65 -21.32
#